data_AF-A0A8C1QR57-F1
#
_entry.id   AF-A0A8C1QR57-F1
#
_cell.length_a   1.000
_cell.length_b   1.000
_cell.length_c   1.000
_cell.angle_alpha   90.00
_cell.angle_beta   90.00
_cell.angle_gamma   90.00
#
_symmetry.space_group_name_H-M   'P 1'
#
loop_
_entity.id
_entity.type
_entity.pdbx_description
1 polymer ?
#
loop_
_entity_poly.entity_id
_entity_poly.type
_entity_poly.pdbx_seq_one_letter_code
_entity_poly.pdbx_strand_id
1 'polypeptide(L)'
;MKKKRKESTEIKTEDQMELLDISQNEEENEKKSAKQSQDSKRKAKGTVSDDGVLRPVKLSKKELYKAPTVEELNQLKEAENLFHCSILKMQMEELLKEVALSEHRKKLVDSFVQQITDFLQCVPESEVVELDDISWLAGVEVPFLLVPSTAKGKFHMEPPASISLVGSYPLGTCIKPKVSVDLAVTIPASILHPMDAINQRYSRKRALYLAGLARHLSFAKCVGSLHYSCLHGNRLRPVLLLKPPGNDSSKVTLRIHAIPPPDFLKPSRFHPQKNNIRTEWFTGVANTQPESSEPPTPHYNSTVLGDHLPLSHLQFLSAISAQCPAFGEGVALLKVWLRQRELDQGAGCFCGFLASMLMAYLLSTHKVGKTMNPYQLLRNALHFLASTDLTENGITLAKNPDSKAPSLPEFHAAFSVVFVDPSGHLNLLADMTVFTYKRIQHEASLSLTFWDDPTVDGFQALLMTPKSMLRTYDNVFKLVNLVKLQTSCKKLLLLNELMDHSGNYVLTALPFVLSLLQRGLGERIHLLVHSLPQDPEWPVDSAPPKHKDQPPLSIGLLLNLEHALSVLERGPPADNPKAAEFRQLWGSLSQLRRFQDGAITEAVLWSGNSISHRRFIVLKIINHLLELHADIPKSCIIVAGGQLDDVIACGIQNHTTGEEESLEVVQSYDDLSRKLWQLKDLPLSITSVQGAHQALRYTQVFPPVPVRLDYSFFEKKKNRLGLVPKENNPCPCYIAPIKVIVHMEGSGKWPSEPMAIRHVKAAFHICLRELLCNQHNYRCHATPGYLDVWKDGLVFRIQVAYHREPQILRESLTPEGMLIYRDNAEAQALELETLHKPFLTSTLHGLQQQYGCFGVVCRLAKRWLASQFLLEDIREEATDLLVASLFLHPAPFTPPSSPQVGFLRFLHLLSTFDWKNNPLIVNLNGKLTAVEQTDIKNDFVASRESLPTMFIVTPNDKKVSVWTKEAPSVQMLQRAVMLAAESLRVLETRLDSGEKQDMRVAFRPPLEAYDVLIHLDSKQVPLLAKAVDPPVNTFQRGTHGGQPYASGGALPVIDYDPVRLYLSELRDAFGDLALFFYDPYGGTVIAVLWKPNAFEPKPFKTSLMNARRVKVNDDVATTVPNVEAILQDFRIIGEGLVKRLELRTEKWVV
;
A
#
# COMPACT_ATOMS: atom_id res chain seq x y z
N MET A 1 -82.13 -32.77 7.94
CA MET A 1 -81.60 -31.42 8.28
C MET A 1 -80.10 -31.57 8.57
N LYS A 2 -79.24 -31.51 7.56
CA LYS A 2 -78.46 -30.39 6.96
C LYS A 2 -77.04 -30.26 7.55
N LYS A 3 -76.08 -30.92 6.87
CA LYS A 3 -74.61 -30.82 6.98
C LYS A 3 -74.08 -29.69 6.08
N LYS A 4 -72.98 -29.03 6.47
CA LYS A 4 -71.87 -28.66 5.56
C LYS A 4 -70.60 -28.31 6.35
N ARG A 5 -69.45 -28.64 5.76
CA ARG A 5 -68.10 -28.82 6.32
C ARG A 5 -67.10 -28.36 5.25
N LYS A 6 -65.93 -27.86 5.68
CA LYS A 6 -64.56 -27.95 5.07
C LYS A 6 -64.22 -27.20 3.77
N GLU A 7 -63.11 -26.44 3.78
CA GLU A 7 -61.78 -26.65 3.11
C GLU A 7 -61.73 -25.90 1.75
N SER A 8 -60.62 -25.50 1.10
CA SER A 8 -59.18 -25.87 1.01
C SER A 8 -58.50 -24.77 0.13
N THR A 9 -57.22 -24.40 0.27
CA THR A 9 -55.98 -24.94 -0.37
C THR A 9 -55.95 -25.17 -1.90
N GLU A 10 -54.89 -24.59 -2.51
CA GLU A 10 -54.14 -24.92 -3.76
C GLU A 10 -54.86 -24.97 -5.14
N ILE A 11 -54.16 -24.54 -6.21
CA ILE A 11 -53.74 -25.36 -7.38
C ILE A 11 -53.16 -24.49 -8.54
N LYS A 12 -52.16 -25.08 -9.24
CA LYS A 12 -51.52 -24.74 -10.54
C LYS A 12 -52.56 -24.69 -11.70
N THR A 13 -52.38 -24.21 -12.93
CA THR A 13 -51.43 -24.53 -14.02
C THR A 13 -51.93 -23.79 -15.29
N GLU A 14 -51.13 -23.85 -16.36
CA GLU A 14 -51.18 -23.21 -17.69
C GLU A 14 -52.40 -23.43 -18.61
N ASP A 15 -52.41 -22.55 -19.64
CA ASP A 15 -52.74 -22.75 -21.07
C ASP A 15 -54.16 -22.60 -21.67
N GLN A 16 -54.22 -21.55 -22.51
CA GLN A 16 -54.68 -21.43 -23.92
C GLN A 16 -56.13 -21.67 -24.39
N MET A 17 -56.48 -20.75 -25.30
CA MET A 17 -57.34 -20.82 -26.51
C MET A 17 -58.81 -20.36 -26.47
N GLU A 18 -59.06 -19.39 -27.38
CA GLU A 18 -60.26 -19.16 -28.22
C GLU A 18 -61.55 -18.65 -27.51
N LEU A 19 -62.44 -17.80 -28.06
CA LEU A 19 -62.72 -17.26 -29.41
C LEU A 19 -63.86 -16.20 -29.28
N LEU A 20 -64.09 -15.43 -30.36
CA LEU A 20 -65.27 -14.60 -30.73
C LEU A 20 -65.39 -13.18 -30.15
N ASP A 21 -65.17 -12.12 -30.93
CA ASP A 21 -66.00 -11.52 -32.01
C ASP A 21 -67.11 -10.57 -31.50
N ILE A 22 -67.07 -9.31 -31.96
CA ILE A 22 -68.16 -8.63 -32.69
C ILE A 22 -67.56 -7.43 -33.45
N SER A 23 -67.85 -7.47 -34.74
CA SER A 23 -67.68 -6.59 -35.90
C SER A 23 -68.25 -5.15 -35.71
N GLN A 24 -67.98 -4.12 -36.53
CA GLN A 24 -68.12 -4.01 -38.00
C GLN A 24 -67.43 -2.75 -38.58
N ASN A 25 -67.01 -2.91 -39.86
CA ASN A 25 -66.94 -1.95 -40.99
C ASN A 25 -65.81 -0.90 -41.03
N GLU A 26 -65.20 -0.55 -42.17
CA GLU A 26 -64.93 -1.17 -43.49
C GLU A 26 -64.05 -0.14 -44.27
N GLU A 27 -63.37 -0.61 -45.32
CA GLU A 27 -62.80 0.16 -46.46
C GLU A 27 -61.39 0.81 -46.39
N GLU A 28 -60.43 0.03 -46.91
CA GLU A 28 -59.66 0.27 -48.15
C GLU A 28 -58.87 1.59 -48.41
N ASN A 29 -57.55 1.38 -48.42
CA ASN A 29 -56.60 1.57 -49.53
C ASN A 29 -56.23 2.96 -50.13
N GLU A 30 -54.91 3.06 -50.30
CA GLU A 30 -54.15 3.75 -51.36
C GLU A 30 -53.63 5.21 -51.23
N LYS A 31 -52.28 5.25 -51.28
CA LYS A 31 -51.40 6.09 -52.11
C LYS A 31 -51.07 7.54 -51.73
N LYS A 32 -49.74 7.71 -51.53
CA LYS A 32 -48.83 8.71 -52.14
C LYS A 32 -49.34 10.15 -52.29
N SER A 33 -48.67 11.08 -51.62
CA SER A 33 -47.61 11.92 -52.22
C SER A 33 -47.36 13.18 -51.41
N ALA A 34 -46.12 13.64 -51.48
CA ALA A 34 -45.58 14.81 -50.81
C ALA A 34 -46.26 16.12 -51.24
N LYS A 35 -46.30 17.11 -50.33
CA LYS A 35 -45.89 18.48 -50.65
C LYS A 35 -45.63 19.32 -49.39
N GLN A 36 -44.52 20.04 -49.49
CA GLN A 36 -44.03 21.09 -48.62
C GLN A 36 -44.96 22.31 -48.62
N SER A 37 -44.98 23.04 -47.50
CA SER A 37 -44.70 24.50 -47.40
C SER A 37 -45.21 24.98 -46.02
N GLN A 38 -44.35 25.33 -45.07
CA GLN A 38 -43.84 26.69 -44.81
C GLN A 38 -44.91 27.72 -44.45
N ASP A 39 -44.86 28.15 -43.17
CA ASP A 39 -45.00 29.50 -42.59
C ASP A 39 -45.85 29.47 -41.31
N SER A 40 -45.61 30.24 -40.24
CA SER A 40 -44.56 31.21 -39.92
C SER A 40 -44.62 31.53 -38.42
N LYS A 41 -43.43 31.83 -37.86
CA LYS A 41 -43.07 32.70 -36.71
C LYS A 41 -44.19 33.30 -35.83
N ARG A 42 -44.01 33.17 -34.50
CA ARG A 42 -43.60 34.25 -33.55
C ARG A 42 -43.59 33.70 -32.10
N LYS A 43 -42.42 33.56 -31.49
CA LYS A 43 -41.86 34.43 -30.42
C LYS A 43 -42.84 34.79 -29.29
N ALA A 44 -42.64 34.17 -28.13
CA ALA A 44 -42.81 34.83 -26.83
C ALA A 44 -41.60 34.48 -25.95
N LYS A 45 -40.87 35.52 -25.54
CA LYS A 45 -39.78 35.49 -24.57
C LYS A 45 -40.35 35.12 -23.19
N GLY A 46 -39.67 34.23 -22.47
CA GLY A 46 -39.85 34.02 -21.03
C GLY A 46 -38.53 34.29 -20.32
N THR A 47 -38.54 35.31 -19.48
CA THR A 47 -37.47 35.91 -18.70
C THR A 47 -36.86 34.97 -17.65
N VAL A 48 -35.54 35.01 -17.51
CA VAL A 48 -34.78 34.52 -16.37
C VAL A 48 -35.04 35.47 -15.19
N SER A 49 -35.49 34.94 -14.06
CA SER A 49 -35.48 35.62 -12.77
C SER A 49 -34.42 34.99 -11.88
N ASP A 50 -33.58 35.87 -11.34
CA ASP A 50 -32.51 35.63 -10.38
C ASP A 50 -33.14 35.45 -8.99
N ASP A 51 -33.46 34.20 -8.64
CA ASP A 51 -33.68 33.73 -7.27
C ASP A 51 -33.81 32.20 -7.32
N GLY A 52 -32.85 31.49 -6.74
CA GLY A 52 -32.68 30.03 -6.80
C GLY A 52 -33.73 29.23 -6.03
N VAL A 53 -35.01 29.34 -6.40
CA VAL A 53 -36.10 28.50 -5.88
C VAL A 53 -36.84 27.83 -7.05
N LEU A 54 -36.60 26.54 -7.23
CA LEU A 54 -37.35 25.69 -8.17
C LEU A 54 -38.80 25.50 -7.67
N ARG A 55 -39.78 25.97 -8.44
CA ARG A 55 -41.20 25.63 -8.19
C ARG A 55 -41.54 24.26 -8.81
N PRO A 56 -42.39 23.43 -8.18
CA PRO A 56 -42.78 22.14 -8.74
C PRO A 56 -43.58 22.34 -10.03
N VAL A 57 -43.16 21.67 -11.11
CA VAL A 57 -43.94 21.60 -12.35
C VAL A 57 -45.17 20.72 -12.09
N LYS A 58 -46.38 21.24 -12.38
CA LYS A 58 -47.62 20.46 -12.31
C LYS A 58 -47.64 19.47 -13.48
N LEU A 59 -47.23 18.23 -13.25
CA LEU A 59 -47.34 17.13 -14.21
C LEU A 59 -48.76 16.55 -14.20
N SER A 60 -49.25 16.15 -15.37
CA SER A 60 -50.55 15.51 -15.54
C SER A 60 -50.52 14.05 -15.05
N LYS A 61 -51.68 13.48 -14.67
CA LYS A 61 -51.80 12.08 -14.21
C LYS A 61 -51.25 11.03 -15.20
N LYS A 62 -51.07 11.38 -16.48
CA LYS A 62 -50.48 10.49 -17.52
C LYS A 62 -48.94 10.53 -17.55
N GLU A 63 -48.31 11.59 -17.07
CA GLU A 63 -46.84 11.73 -17.02
C GLU A 63 -46.23 11.06 -15.79
N LEU A 64 -46.99 10.93 -14.70
CA LEU A 64 -46.57 10.30 -13.44
C LEU A 64 -46.32 8.77 -13.53
N TYR A 65 -46.78 8.10 -14.59
CA TYR A 65 -46.67 6.64 -14.78
C TYR A 65 -45.86 6.25 -16.02
N LYS A 66 -45.13 7.20 -16.63
CA LYS A 66 -44.25 6.92 -17.76
C LYS A 66 -42.91 6.41 -17.22
N ALA A 67 -42.39 5.32 -17.79
CA ALA A 67 -41.03 4.88 -17.49
C ALA A 67 -40.06 6.02 -17.82
N PRO A 68 -39.09 6.35 -16.94
CA PRO A 68 -38.21 7.48 -17.14
C PRO A 68 -37.39 7.29 -18.43
N THR A 69 -37.28 8.35 -19.22
CA THR A 69 -36.48 8.36 -20.44
C THR A 69 -34.99 8.25 -20.11
N VAL A 70 -34.17 7.83 -21.09
CA VAL A 70 -32.70 7.75 -20.91
C VAL A 70 -32.12 9.12 -20.55
N GLU A 71 -32.69 10.20 -21.07
CA GLU A 71 -32.31 11.58 -20.75
C GLU A 71 -32.71 11.98 -19.33
N GLU A 72 -33.90 11.61 -18.85
CA GLU A 72 -34.32 11.84 -17.45
C GLU A 72 -33.51 10.99 -16.45
N LEU A 73 -33.16 9.74 -16.80
CA LEU A 73 -32.27 8.89 -16.00
C LEU A 73 -30.84 9.46 -15.93
N ASN A 74 -30.33 10.00 -17.04
CA ASN A 74 -29.04 10.67 -17.08
C ASN A 74 -29.08 11.99 -16.30
N GLN A 75 -30.15 12.78 -16.40
CA GLN A 75 -30.33 14.01 -15.61
C GLN A 75 -30.51 13.73 -14.12
N LEU A 76 -31.19 12.65 -13.73
CA LEU A 76 -31.31 12.22 -12.33
C LEU A 76 -29.97 11.76 -11.78
N LYS A 77 -29.21 10.95 -12.54
CA LYS A 77 -27.83 10.57 -12.18
C LYS A 77 -26.86 11.75 -12.15
N GLU A 78 -26.98 12.70 -13.07
CA GLU A 78 -26.19 13.93 -13.04
C GLU A 78 -26.57 14.77 -11.84
N ALA A 79 -27.87 14.91 -11.52
CA ALA A 79 -28.35 15.71 -10.40
C ALA A 79 -27.94 15.16 -9.04
N GLU A 80 -27.99 13.84 -8.86
CA GLU A 80 -27.49 13.16 -7.65
C GLU A 80 -25.98 13.33 -7.47
N ASN A 81 -25.24 13.45 -8.58
CA ASN A 81 -23.79 13.60 -8.59
C ASN A 81 -23.30 15.06 -8.79
N LEU A 82 -24.18 16.06 -8.92
CA LEU A 82 -23.83 17.40 -9.44
C LEU A 82 -22.74 18.11 -8.63
N PHE A 83 -22.77 18.00 -7.29
CA PHE A 83 -21.77 18.64 -6.42
C PHE A 83 -20.40 17.96 -6.52
N HIS A 84 -20.34 16.63 -6.36
CA HIS A 84 -19.11 15.85 -6.51
C HIS A 84 -18.53 15.96 -7.92
N CYS A 85 -19.36 15.90 -8.96
CA CYS A 85 -18.93 16.06 -10.35
C CYS A 85 -18.37 17.45 -10.64
N SER A 86 -18.89 18.51 -10.02
CA SER A 86 -18.40 19.89 -10.26
C SER A 86 -17.00 20.12 -9.68
N ILE A 87 -16.76 19.69 -8.44
CA ILE A 87 -15.44 19.80 -7.79
C ILE A 87 -14.44 18.88 -8.48
N LEU A 88 -14.84 17.63 -8.75
CA LEU A 88 -13.99 16.66 -9.45
C LEU A 88 -13.58 17.17 -10.83
N LYS A 89 -14.51 17.80 -11.56
CA LYS A 89 -14.23 18.43 -12.85
C LYS A 89 -13.18 19.54 -12.71
N MET A 90 -13.31 20.41 -11.71
CA MET A 90 -12.34 21.48 -11.45
C MET A 90 -10.94 20.92 -11.12
N GLN A 91 -10.88 19.92 -10.23
CA GLN A 91 -9.63 19.24 -9.87
C GLN A 91 -8.98 18.56 -11.09
N MET A 92 -9.78 17.94 -11.97
CA MET A 92 -9.27 17.33 -13.21
C MET A 92 -8.78 18.37 -14.21
N GLU A 93 -9.48 19.49 -14.38
CA GLU A 93 -9.02 20.60 -15.22
C GLU A 93 -7.70 21.20 -14.71
N GLU A 94 -7.53 21.32 -13.39
CA GLU A 94 -6.28 21.77 -12.78
C GLU A 94 -5.14 20.76 -12.97
N LEU A 95 -5.40 19.47 -12.73
CA LEU A 95 -4.45 18.39 -12.99
C LEU A 95 -4.01 18.38 -14.45
N LEU A 96 -4.94 18.52 -15.40
CA LEU A 96 -4.66 18.57 -16.83
C LEU A 96 -3.75 19.73 -17.19
N LYS A 97 -3.98 20.92 -16.62
CA LYS A 97 -3.08 22.08 -16.77
C LYS A 97 -1.68 21.79 -16.21
N GLU A 98 -1.60 21.10 -15.08
CA GLU A 98 -0.33 20.77 -14.44
C GLU A 98 0.44 19.65 -15.16
N VAL A 99 -0.23 18.70 -15.81
CA VAL A 99 0.47 17.64 -16.56
C VAL A 99 0.78 18.03 -18.01
N ALA A 100 0.02 18.95 -18.60
CA ALA A 100 0.19 19.38 -19.99
C ALA A 100 1.50 20.15 -20.23
N LEU A 101 2.04 20.03 -21.44
CA LEU A 101 3.20 20.82 -21.87
C LEU A 101 2.86 22.30 -22.08
N SER A 102 3.68 23.19 -21.53
CA SER A 102 3.57 24.63 -21.77
C SER A 102 3.99 25.00 -23.19
N GLU A 103 3.39 26.05 -23.75
CA GLU A 103 3.70 26.56 -25.10
C GLU A 103 5.17 26.93 -25.28
N HIS A 104 5.79 27.53 -24.26
CA HIS A 104 7.22 27.84 -24.30
C HIS A 104 8.07 26.58 -24.46
N ARG A 105 7.72 25.50 -23.74
CA ARG A 105 8.46 24.24 -23.83
C ARG A 105 8.24 23.54 -25.17
N LYS A 106 7.02 23.60 -25.73
CA LYS A 106 6.75 23.09 -27.09
C LYS A 106 7.66 23.74 -28.12
N LYS A 107 7.79 25.08 -28.10
CA LYS A 107 8.70 25.80 -29.02
C LYS A 107 10.17 25.36 -28.89
N LEU A 108 10.65 25.12 -27.68
CA LEU A 108 12.02 24.61 -27.45
C LEU A 108 12.19 23.19 -28.01
N VAL A 109 11.20 22.32 -27.79
CA VAL A 109 11.18 20.97 -28.34
C VAL A 109 11.16 21.00 -29.86
N ASP A 110 10.30 21.81 -30.47
CA ASP A 110 10.19 21.94 -31.94
C ASP A 110 11.50 22.43 -32.55
N SER A 111 12.14 23.43 -31.92
CA SER A 111 13.46 23.91 -32.37
C SER A 111 14.53 22.83 -32.27
N PHE A 112 14.56 22.05 -31.18
CA PHE A 112 15.51 20.96 -31.00
C PHE A 112 15.26 19.82 -32.00
N VAL A 113 14.01 19.43 -32.23
CA VAL A 113 13.63 18.43 -33.24
C VAL A 113 14.07 18.89 -34.63
N GLN A 114 13.86 20.17 -34.98
CA GLN A 114 14.29 20.70 -36.28
C GLN A 114 15.81 20.61 -36.46
N GLN A 115 16.59 21.06 -35.47
CA GLN A 115 18.07 20.99 -35.54
C GLN A 115 18.58 19.56 -35.72
N ILE A 116 18.00 18.60 -35.00
CA ILE A 116 18.36 17.19 -35.12
C ILE A 116 17.93 16.62 -36.48
N THR A 117 16.76 17.00 -36.98
CA THR A 117 16.26 16.58 -38.29
C THR A 117 17.19 17.05 -39.41
N ASP A 118 17.59 18.32 -39.38
CA ASP A 118 18.51 18.90 -40.37
C ASP A 118 19.87 18.17 -40.33
N PHE A 119 20.37 17.87 -39.13
CA PHE A 119 21.66 17.19 -38.97
C PHE A 119 21.63 15.73 -39.48
N LEU A 120 20.52 15.02 -39.25
CA LEU A 120 20.32 13.64 -39.73
C LEU A 120 20.19 13.55 -41.25
N GLN A 121 19.70 14.60 -41.92
CA GLN A 121 19.66 14.63 -43.39
C GLN A 121 21.05 14.71 -44.04
N CYS A 122 22.07 15.12 -43.29
CA CYS A 122 23.45 15.24 -43.75
C CYS A 122 24.35 14.04 -43.37
N VAL A 123 23.76 12.88 -43.04
CA VAL A 123 24.54 11.66 -42.75
C VAL A 123 25.33 11.23 -44.00
N PRO A 124 26.64 10.99 -43.92
CA PRO A 124 27.43 10.61 -45.09
C PRO A 124 27.16 9.16 -45.52
N GLU A 125 27.31 8.90 -46.82
CA GLU A 125 27.27 7.55 -47.38
C GLU A 125 28.55 6.77 -47.02
N SER A 126 28.42 5.49 -46.70
CA SER A 126 29.56 4.59 -46.43
C SER A 126 29.76 3.56 -47.53
N GLU A 127 30.93 2.93 -47.54
CA GLU A 127 31.17 1.75 -48.38
C GLU A 127 30.29 0.56 -47.92
N VAL A 128 30.05 -0.37 -48.86
CA VAL A 128 29.29 -1.60 -48.61
C VAL A 128 30.17 -2.61 -47.90
N VAL A 129 29.77 -2.98 -46.69
CA VAL A 129 30.43 -3.97 -45.83
C VAL A 129 29.56 -5.21 -45.66
N GLU A 130 30.16 -6.31 -45.21
CA GLU A 130 29.40 -7.49 -44.77
C GLU A 130 28.66 -7.20 -43.46
N LEU A 131 27.52 -7.84 -43.23
CA LEU A 131 26.63 -7.52 -42.10
C LEU A 131 27.27 -7.76 -40.72
N ASP A 132 28.27 -8.63 -40.63
CA ASP A 132 29.06 -8.92 -39.44
C ASP A 132 30.32 -8.04 -39.31
N ASP A 133 30.64 -7.22 -40.32
CA ASP A 133 31.73 -6.26 -40.27
C ASP A 133 31.27 -4.95 -39.61
N ILE A 134 31.73 -4.75 -38.37
CA ILE A 134 31.49 -3.55 -37.56
C ILE A 134 32.69 -2.60 -37.52
N SER A 135 33.76 -2.89 -38.28
CA SER A 135 35.01 -2.11 -38.23
C SER A 135 34.85 -0.64 -38.64
N TRP A 136 33.81 -0.33 -39.42
CA TRP A 136 33.45 1.02 -39.84
C TRP A 136 32.83 1.87 -38.73
N LEU A 137 32.48 1.32 -37.56
CA LEU A 137 31.94 2.04 -36.40
C LEU A 137 33.06 2.37 -35.40
N ALA A 138 33.63 3.57 -35.50
CA ALA A 138 34.59 4.10 -34.53
C ALA A 138 33.88 5.02 -33.52
N GLY A 139 34.15 4.83 -32.23
CA GLY A 139 33.64 5.68 -31.14
C GLY A 139 32.22 5.38 -30.66
N VAL A 140 31.56 4.36 -31.23
CA VAL A 140 30.23 3.88 -30.80
C VAL A 140 30.13 2.36 -31.00
N GLU A 141 29.34 1.73 -30.14
CA GLU A 141 29.04 0.30 -30.13
C GLU A 141 27.68 0.01 -30.78
N VAL A 142 27.49 -1.20 -31.28
CA VAL A 142 26.19 -1.62 -31.86
C VAL A 142 25.20 -1.90 -30.72
N PRO A 143 23.99 -1.29 -30.73
CA PRO A 143 23.00 -1.46 -29.66
C PRO A 143 22.23 -2.78 -29.75
N PHE A 144 22.91 -3.88 -30.08
CA PHE A 144 22.31 -5.19 -30.33
C PHE A 144 23.29 -6.31 -29.99
N LEU A 145 22.80 -7.38 -29.37
CA LEU A 145 23.62 -8.57 -29.10
C LEU A 145 23.73 -9.40 -30.38
N LEU A 146 24.88 -9.35 -31.06
CA LEU A 146 25.15 -10.09 -32.30
C LEU A 146 25.41 -11.59 -32.06
N VAL A 147 24.41 -12.29 -31.52
CA VAL A 147 24.44 -13.73 -31.26
C VAL A 147 23.25 -14.38 -31.97
N PRO A 148 23.47 -15.38 -32.85
CA PRO A 148 24.75 -15.92 -33.35
C PRO A 148 25.61 -14.89 -34.13
N SER A 149 26.93 -15.04 -34.16
CA SER A 149 27.82 -14.03 -34.80
C SER A 149 27.64 -13.97 -36.31
N THR A 150 27.55 -15.11 -36.99
CA THR A 150 27.43 -15.18 -38.45
C THR A 150 26.01 -14.84 -38.93
N ALA A 151 25.89 -13.79 -39.73
CA ALA A 151 24.66 -13.46 -40.44
C ALA A 151 24.96 -13.06 -41.89
N LYS A 152 24.35 -13.77 -42.86
CA LYS A 152 24.48 -13.43 -44.28
C LYS A 152 23.77 -12.12 -44.60
N GLY A 153 24.46 -11.18 -45.22
CA GLY A 153 23.89 -9.93 -45.72
C GLY A 153 24.95 -8.87 -45.93
N LYS A 154 24.59 -7.80 -46.64
CA LYS A 154 25.42 -6.61 -46.83
C LYS A 154 24.78 -5.40 -46.17
N PHE A 155 25.60 -4.42 -45.80
CA PHE A 155 25.18 -3.19 -45.15
C PHE A 155 26.00 -1.99 -45.65
N HIS A 156 25.40 -0.82 -45.70
CA HIS A 156 26.06 0.49 -45.86
C HIS A 156 25.19 1.54 -45.19
N MET A 157 25.77 2.68 -44.82
CA MET A 157 25.05 3.86 -44.35
C MET A 157 24.73 4.79 -45.51
N GLU A 158 23.55 5.41 -45.45
CA GLU A 158 23.08 6.49 -46.32
C GLU A 158 22.19 7.44 -45.49
N PRO A 159 21.93 8.69 -45.95
CA PRO A 159 20.93 9.57 -45.34
C PRO A 159 19.55 8.90 -45.20
N PRO A 160 18.78 9.21 -44.13
CA PRO A 160 17.40 8.72 -44.00
C PRO A 160 16.52 9.08 -45.19
N ALA A 161 15.70 8.13 -45.64
CA ALA A 161 14.75 8.37 -46.72
C ALA A 161 13.66 9.38 -46.31
N SER A 162 13.26 9.35 -45.04
CA SER A 162 12.38 10.35 -44.44
C SER A 162 12.53 10.37 -42.92
N ILE A 163 12.13 11.49 -42.32
CA ILE A 163 12.13 11.70 -40.88
C ILE A 163 10.75 12.25 -40.50
N SER A 164 10.08 11.65 -39.51
CA SER A 164 8.71 12.00 -39.15
C SER A 164 8.47 11.92 -37.64
N LEU A 165 7.73 12.88 -37.08
CA LEU A 165 7.29 12.83 -35.69
C LEU A 165 6.17 11.81 -35.50
N VAL A 166 6.28 10.98 -34.45
CA VAL A 166 5.30 9.97 -34.08
C VAL A 166 5.00 9.97 -32.58
N GLY A 167 4.05 9.14 -32.15
CA GLY A 167 3.76 8.94 -30.74
C GLY A 167 2.92 10.06 -30.11
N SER A 168 3.14 10.31 -28.82
CA SER A 168 2.27 11.17 -28.01
C SER A 168 2.39 12.67 -28.33
N TYR A 169 3.54 13.10 -28.85
CA TYR A 169 3.84 14.52 -29.10
C TYR A 169 2.97 15.13 -30.21
N PRO A 170 2.93 14.58 -31.44
CA PRO A 170 2.04 15.09 -32.50
C PRO A 170 0.56 14.96 -32.15
N LEU A 171 0.18 14.02 -31.26
CA LEU A 171 -1.19 13.87 -30.76
C LEU A 171 -1.55 14.87 -29.65
N GLY A 172 -0.60 15.66 -29.15
CA GLY A 172 -0.82 16.57 -28.02
C GLY A 172 -1.11 15.86 -26.69
N THR A 173 -0.70 14.59 -26.53
CA THR A 173 -1.02 13.77 -25.34
C THR A 173 0.19 13.50 -24.44
N CYS A 174 1.30 14.22 -24.61
CA CYS A 174 2.46 14.11 -23.73
C CYS A 174 2.16 14.68 -22.34
N ILE A 175 2.66 14.02 -21.29
CA ILE A 175 2.46 14.42 -19.89
C ILE A 175 3.81 14.62 -19.16
N LYS A 176 3.86 15.60 -18.24
CA LYS A 176 4.97 15.85 -17.30
C LYS A 176 5.11 14.71 -16.25
N PRO A 177 6.25 14.59 -15.54
CA PRO A 177 7.49 15.37 -15.67
C PRO A 177 8.44 14.89 -16.79
N LYS A 178 8.38 13.60 -17.16
CA LYS A 178 9.23 13.02 -18.22
C LYS A 178 8.56 13.18 -19.59
N VAL A 179 9.00 14.18 -20.36
CA VAL A 179 8.51 14.38 -21.73
C VAL A 179 9.38 13.58 -22.70
N SER A 180 8.76 12.64 -23.40
CA SER A 180 9.40 11.88 -24.50
C SER A 180 8.78 12.28 -25.83
N VAL A 181 9.64 12.49 -26.83
CA VAL A 181 9.26 12.81 -28.21
C VAL A 181 9.85 11.74 -29.11
N ASP A 182 9.03 11.11 -29.94
CA ASP A 182 9.45 10.00 -30.79
C ASP A 182 9.62 10.47 -32.23
N LEU A 183 10.81 10.23 -32.79
CA LEU A 183 11.18 10.54 -34.17
C LEU A 183 11.40 9.23 -34.94
N ALA A 184 10.53 8.97 -35.91
CA ALA A 184 10.65 7.84 -36.83
C ALA A 184 11.57 8.23 -37.99
N VAL A 185 12.67 7.48 -38.15
CA VAL A 185 13.67 7.67 -39.19
C VAL A 185 13.60 6.47 -40.13
N THR A 186 13.18 6.71 -41.37
CA THR A 186 12.98 5.65 -42.35
C THR A 186 14.30 5.25 -42.98
N ILE A 187 14.66 3.98 -42.83
CA ILE A 187 15.84 3.36 -43.44
C ILE A 187 15.62 3.32 -44.97
N PRO A 188 16.59 3.78 -45.77
CA PRO A 188 16.56 3.65 -47.23
C PRO A 188 16.35 2.21 -47.72
N ALA A 189 15.56 2.05 -48.78
CA ALA A 189 15.25 0.73 -49.34
C ALA A 189 16.48 0.02 -49.92
N SER A 190 17.51 0.77 -50.35
CA SER A 190 18.83 0.30 -50.81
C SER A 190 19.57 -0.56 -49.77
N ILE A 191 19.39 -0.25 -48.48
CA ILE A 191 20.06 -0.94 -47.36
C ILE A 191 19.37 -2.27 -47.04
N LEU A 192 18.08 -2.40 -47.35
CA LEU A 192 17.24 -3.53 -46.97
C LEU A 192 17.02 -4.50 -48.13
N HIS A 193 16.78 -5.77 -47.81
CA HIS A 193 16.57 -6.84 -48.78
C HIS A 193 15.34 -7.69 -48.40
N PRO A 194 14.52 -8.20 -49.34
CA PRO A 194 13.33 -9.00 -49.02
C PRO A 194 13.55 -10.27 -48.18
N MET A 195 14.80 -10.77 -48.14
CA MET A 195 15.21 -11.90 -47.28
C MET A 195 15.60 -11.48 -45.86
N ASP A 196 15.50 -10.19 -45.51
CA ASP A 196 15.86 -9.72 -44.17
C ASP A 196 14.78 -10.02 -43.12
N ALA A 197 13.62 -10.51 -43.55
CA ALA A 197 12.55 -10.95 -42.67
C ALA A 197 12.95 -12.11 -41.75
N ILE A 198 13.90 -12.95 -42.18
CA ILE A 198 14.31 -14.16 -41.47
C ILE A 198 15.56 -13.92 -40.62
N ASN A 199 15.69 -14.67 -39.53
CA ASN A 199 16.92 -14.81 -38.74
C ASN A 199 17.49 -13.46 -38.25
N GLN A 200 16.59 -12.56 -37.79
CA GLN A 200 16.93 -11.25 -37.22
C GLN A 200 17.75 -10.32 -38.12
N ARG A 201 17.83 -10.57 -39.43
CA ARG A 201 18.64 -9.75 -40.36
C ARG A 201 18.18 -8.30 -40.40
N TYR A 202 16.87 -8.07 -40.48
CA TYR A 202 16.29 -6.73 -40.40
C TYR A 202 16.65 -6.05 -39.07
N SER A 203 16.48 -6.73 -37.92
CA SER A 203 16.82 -6.17 -36.61
C SER A 203 18.30 -5.80 -36.49
N ARG A 204 19.20 -6.58 -37.08
CA ARG A 204 20.64 -6.27 -37.16
C ARG A 204 20.92 -5.04 -38.00
N LYS A 205 20.39 -4.97 -39.23
CA LYS A 205 20.53 -3.80 -40.10
C LYS A 205 19.97 -2.53 -39.45
N ARG A 206 18.82 -2.65 -38.78
CA ARG A 206 18.22 -1.57 -37.99
C ARG A 206 19.14 -1.08 -36.87
N ALA A 207 19.76 -2.00 -36.13
CA ALA A 207 20.71 -1.66 -35.06
C ALA A 207 21.99 -1.02 -35.60
N LEU A 208 22.54 -1.53 -36.70
CA LEU A 208 23.70 -0.94 -37.39
C LEU A 208 23.39 0.47 -37.90
N TYR A 209 22.20 0.66 -38.47
CA TYR A 209 21.75 1.96 -38.92
C TYR A 209 21.66 2.95 -37.75
N LEU A 210 21.05 2.55 -36.62
CA LEU A 210 21.04 3.37 -35.40
C LEU A 210 22.45 3.66 -34.86
N ALA A 211 23.39 2.72 -34.97
CA ALA A 211 24.78 2.93 -34.58
C ALA A 211 25.46 3.97 -35.48
N GLY A 212 25.24 3.91 -36.80
CA GLY A 212 25.72 4.93 -37.74
C GLY A 212 25.11 6.31 -37.49
N LEU A 213 23.81 6.40 -37.18
CA LEU A 213 23.18 7.65 -36.78
C LEU A 213 23.78 8.20 -35.48
N ALA A 214 24.00 7.35 -34.48
CA ALA A 214 24.63 7.74 -33.23
C ALA A 214 26.05 8.25 -33.43
N ARG A 215 26.85 7.58 -34.28
CA ARG A 215 28.19 8.04 -34.69
C ARG A 215 28.12 9.44 -35.28
N HIS A 216 27.24 9.66 -36.24
CA HIS A 216 27.09 10.98 -36.87
C HIS A 216 26.68 12.04 -35.84
N LEU A 217 25.67 11.75 -35.02
CA LEU A 217 25.16 12.64 -33.96
C LEU A 217 26.18 12.95 -32.87
N SER A 218 27.19 12.09 -32.65
CA SER A 218 28.27 12.36 -31.69
C SER A 218 29.09 13.62 -32.06
N PHE A 219 29.07 14.02 -33.34
CA PHE A 219 29.71 15.24 -33.82
C PHE A 219 28.82 16.49 -33.70
N ALA A 220 27.54 16.34 -33.33
CA ALA A 220 26.58 17.44 -33.25
C ALA A 220 26.71 18.20 -31.92
N LYS A 221 27.11 19.48 -31.98
CA LYS A 221 27.24 20.35 -30.79
C LYS A 221 25.91 20.65 -30.09
N CYS A 222 24.78 20.47 -30.78
CA CYS A 222 23.44 20.67 -30.24
C CYS A 222 22.94 19.47 -29.40
N VAL A 223 23.68 18.35 -29.36
CA VAL A 223 23.34 17.17 -28.56
C VAL A 223 24.10 17.20 -27.24
N GLY A 224 23.39 17.07 -26.12
CA GLY A 224 23.99 17.03 -24.78
C GLY A 224 24.46 15.63 -24.40
N SER A 225 23.52 14.71 -24.18
CA SER A 225 23.81 13.31 -23.84
C SER A 225 23.23 12.36 -24.87
N LEU A 226 24.00 11.34 -25.24
CA LEU A 226 23.63 10.34 -26.25
C LEU A 226 23.71 8.94 -25.64
N HIS A 227 22.57 8.24 -25.56
CA HIS A 227 22.46 6.92 -24.93
C HIS A 227 21.63 5.99 -25.81
N TYR A 228 21.84 4.69 -25.69
CA TYR A 228 20.91 3.69 -26.20
C TYR A 228 19.91 3.26 -25.14
N SER A 229 18.76 2.78 -25.62
CA SER A 229 17.80 2.04 -24.82
C SER A 229 17.07 1.01 -25.69
N CYS A 230 16.10 0.31 -25.11
CA CYS A 230 15.24 -0.66 -25.80
C CYS A 230 13.78 -0.23 -25.66
N LEU A 231 13.03 -0.21 -26.76
CA LEU A 231 11.60 0.12 -26.69
C LEU A 231 10.84 -0.97 -25.92
N HIS A 232 10.27 -0.60 -24.76
CA HIS A 232 9.56 -1.52 -23.85
C HIS A 232 10.38 -2.77 -23.51
N GLY A 233 11.68 -2.60 -23.25
CA GLY A 233 12.61 -3.68 -22.90
C GLY A 233 12.91 -4.66 -24.03
N ASN A 234 12.34 -4.48 -25.22
CA ASN A 234 12.56 -5.36 -26.36
C ASN A 234 13.89 -5.04 -27.04
N ARG A 235 14.87 -5.92 -26.84
CA ARG A 235 16.24 -5.76 -27.34
C ARG A 235 16.38 -5.85 -28.86
N LEU A 236 15.35 -6.34 -29.55
CA LEU A 236 15.30 -6.32 -31.02
C LEU A 236 14.91 -4.94 -31.57
N ARG A 237 14.45 -4.04 -30.69
CA ARG A 237 14.02 -2.69 -31.01
C ARG A 237 14.84 -1.66 -30.22
N PRO A 238 16.18 -1.59 -30.43
CA PRO A 238 16.98 -0.54 -29.83
C PRO A 238 16.48 0.85 -30.26
N VAL A 239 16.62 1.83 -29.40
CA VAL A 239 16.28 3.24 -29.65
C VAL A 239 17.45 4.11 -29.23
N LEU A 240 17.63 5.22 -29.93
CA LEU A 240 18.66 6.21 -29.60
C LEU A 240 18.01 7.36 -28.83
N LEU A 241 18.52 7.64 -27.63
CA LEU A 241 18.06 8.67 -26.72
C LEU A 241 18.97 9.89 -26.81
N LEU A 242 18.37 11.05 -27.10
CA LEU A 242 19.06 12.34 -27.16
C LEU A 242 18.44 13.28 -26.13
N LYS A 243 19.30 14.00 -25.40
CA LYS A 243 18.89 15.07 -24.50
C LYS A 243 19.56 16.39 -24.93
N PRO A 244 18.86 17.53 -24.85
CA PRO A 244 19.45 18.82 -25.16
C PRO A 244 20.55 19.17 -24.13
N PRO A 245 21.56 19.98 -24.50
CA PRO A 245 22.60 20.43 -23.59
C PRO A 245 22.05 21.40 -22.52
N GLY A 246 22.71 21.47 -21.35
CA GLY A 246 22.41 22.44 -20.29
C GLY A 246 21.28 22.04 -19.33
N ASN A 247 20.62 23.04 -18.71
CA ASN A 247 19.66 22.87 -17.61
C ASN A 247 18.35 22.16 -17.99
N ASP A 248 18.06 22.00 -19.28
CA ASP A 248 16.89 21.27 -19.79
C ASP A 248 17.18 19.81 -20.13
N SER A 249 18.43 19.36 -19.96
CA SER A 249 18.88 17.98 -20.18
C SER A 249 18.06 16.95 -19.39
N SER A 250 17.51 17.29 -18.23
CA SER A 250 16.72 16.35 -17.41
C SER A 250 15.22 16.29 -17.75
N LYS A 251 14.71 17.20 -18.60
CA LYS A 251 13.26 17.42 -18.76
C LYS A 251 12.66 16.89 -20.06
N VAL A 252 13.48 16.78 -21.11
CA VAL A 252 13.04 16.34 -22.44
C VAL A 252 13.99 15.25 -22.95
N THR A 253 13.42 14.19 -23.51
CA THR A 253 14.18 13.14 -24.21
C THR A 253 13.59 12.93 -25.59
N LEU A 254 14.43 13.13 -26.62
CA LEU A 254 14.10 12.79 -28.00
C LEU A 254 14.54 11.33 -28.24
N ARG A 255 13.65 10.52 -28.79
CA ARG A 255 13.84 9.10 -29.06
C ARG A 255 13.84 8.87 -30.56
N ILE A 256 14.95 8.41 -31.12
CA ILE A 256 15.05 8.07 -32.53
C ILE A 256 14.76 6.58 -32.71
N HIS A 257 13.80 6.30 -33.58
CA HIS A 257 13.38 4.96 -33.99
C HIS A 257 13.74 4.76 -35.46
N ALA A 258 14.65 3.84 -35.75
CA ALA A 258 14.86 3.40 -37.13
C ALA A 258 13.72 2.46 -37.55
N ILE A 259 13.03 2.78 -38.64
CA ILE A 259 11.89 2.03 -39.16
C ILE A 259 12.11 1.67 -40.64
N PRO A 260 11.49 0.61 -41.17
CA PRO A 260 11.61 0.27 -42.58
C PRO A 260 10.78 1.24 -43.43
N PRO A 261 11.03 1.31 -44.75
CA PRO A 261 10.16 2.04 -45.65
C PRO A 261 8.77 1.39 -45.71
N PRO A 262 7.71 2.17 -46.02
CA PRO A 262 6.37 1.63 -46.20
C PRO A 262 6.38 0.46 -47.19
N ASP A 263 5.56 -0.56 -46.90
CA ASP A 263 5.40 -1.76 -47.73
C ASP A 263 6.66 -2.60 -48.00
N PHE A 264 7.75 -2.41 -47.23
CA PHE A 264 9.00 -3.17 -47.37
C PHE A 264 8.78 -4.70 -47.28
N LEU A 265 8.06 -5.16 -46.25
CA LEU A 265 7.70 -6.56 -46.08
C LEU A 265 6.17 -6.69 -45.92
N LYS A 266 5.60 -7.68 -46.61
CA LYS A 266 4.16 -7.95 -46.57
C LYS A 266 3.76 -8.42 -45.16
N PRO A 267 2.74 -7.82 -44.51
CA PRO A 267 2.30 -8.21 -43.17
C PRO A 267 1.98 -9.70 -43.02
N SER A 268 1.36 -10.31 -44.04
CA SER A 268 1.06 -11.75 -44.09
C SER A 268 2.27 -12.69 -43.90
N ARG A 269 3.52 -12.20 -44.04
CA ARG A 269 4.74 -12.98 -43.74
C ARG A 269 4.96 -13.18 -42.23
N PHE A 270 4.43 -12.28 -41.43
CA PHE A 270 4.55 -12.24 -39.98
C PHE A 270 3.28 -12.72 -39.28
N HIS A 271 2.52 -13.59 -39.96
CA HIS A 271 1.38 -14.28 -39.35
C HIS A 271 1.82 -15.00 -38.06
N PRO A 272 1.02 -15.02 -36.97
CA PRO A 272 1.41 -15.64 -35.70
C PRO A 272 1.87 -17.09 -35.81
N GLN A 273 1.32 -17.84 -36.77
CA GLN A 273 1.66 -19.25 -37.01
C GLN A 273 2.90 -19.47 -37.91
N LYS A 274 3.54 -18.40 -38.42
CA LYS A 274 4.72 -18.54 -39.27
C LYS A 274 6.01 -18.49 -38.46
N ASN A 275 6.97 -19.33 -38.85
CA ASN A 275 8.34 -19.23 -38.40
C ASN A 275 9.11 -18.19 -39.24
N ASN A 276 9.85 -17.31 -38.57
CA ASN A 276 10.88 -16.49 -39.21
C ASN A 276 12.26 -16.58 -38.50
N ILE A 277 12.40 -17.44 -37.48
CA ILE A 277 13.68 -17.76 -36.82
C ILE A 277 13.96 -19.25 -36.99
N ARG A 278 14.89 -19.59 -37.89
CA ARG A 278 15.23 -20.98 -38.20
C ARG A 278 15.97 -21.64 -37.04
N THR A 279 15.62 -22.89 -36.74
CA THR A 279 16.20 -23.65 -35.60
C THR A 279 17.69 -23.86 -35.78
N GLU A 280 18.12 -24.22 -36.99
CA GLU A 280 19.52 -24.41 -37.36
C GLU A 280 20.33 -23.12 -37.15
N TRP A 281 19.77 -21.97 -37.56
CA TRP A 281 20.44 -20.69 -37.38
C TRP A 281 20.58 -20.34 -35.90
N PHE A 282 19.54 -20.51 -35.09
CA PHE A 282 19.56 -20.12 -33.68
C PHE A 282 20.45 -21.04 -32.82
N THR A 283 20.41 -22.35 -33.06
CA THR A 283 21.11 -23.35 -32.23
C THR A 283 22.49 -23.75 -32.76
N GLY A 284 22.76 -23.54 -34.05
CA GLY A 284 23.95 -24.04 -34.73
C GLY A 284 23.95 -25.55 -34.98
N VAL A 285 22.84 -26.25 -34.69
CA VAL A 285 22.69 -27.69 -34.88
C VAL A 285 21.87 -27.96 -36.14
N ALA A 286 22.36 -28.82 -37.04
CA ALA A 286 21.67 -29.18 -38.27
C ALA A 286 20.29 -29.78 -37.97
N ASN A 287 19.24 -29.20 -38.55
CA ASN A 287 17.87 -29.67 -38.35
C ASN A 287 17.61 -30.90 -39.24
N THR A 288 17.25 -32.04 -38.64
CA THR A 288 16.94 -33.28 -39.36
C THR A 288 15.47 -33.39 -39.80
N GLN A 289 14.63 -32.41 -39.44
CA GLN A 289 13.21 -32.36 -39.81
C GLN A 289 12.96 -31.44 -41.02
N PRO A 290 11.92 -31.70 -41.84
CA PRO A 290 11.57 -30.86 -43.00
C PRO A 290 11.16 -29.43 -42.60
N GLU A 291 11.40 -28.44 -43.47
CA GLU A 291 11.13 -27.00 -43.21
C GLU A 291 9.67 -26.68 -42.81
N SER A 292 8.70 -27.53 -43.18
CA SER A 292 7.28 -27.40 -42.80
C SER A 292 6.98 -27.76 -41.34
N SER A 293 7.98 -28.26 -40.60
CA SER A 293 7.87 -28.72 -39.21
C SER A 293 8.44 -27.72 -38.19
N GLU A 294 8.86 -26.52 -38.61
CA GLU A 294 9.44 -25.54 -37.70
C GLU A 294 8.39 -24.84 -36.82
N PRO A 295 8.72 -24.56 -35.53
CA PRO A 295 7.79 -23.93 -34.60
C PRO A 295 7.51 -22.46 -34.98
N PRO A 296 6.29 -21.95 -34.75
CA PRO A 296 5.97 -20.55 -35.02
C PRO A 296 6.76 -19.57 -34.14
N THR A 297 6.96 -18.34 -34.62
CA THR A 297 7.70 -17.28 -33.89
C THR A 297 6.86 -16.00 -33.75
N PRO A 298 5.72 -16.05 -33.03
CA PRO A 298 4.76 -14.95 -32.97
C PRO A 298 5.30 -13.66 -32.32
N HIS A 299 6.12 -13.72 -31.26
CA HIS A 299 6.69 -12.54 -30.60
C HIS A 299 7.73 -11.85 -31.48
N TYR A 300 8.61 -12.60 -32.16
CA TYR A 300 9.52 -12.04 -33.15
C TYR A 300 8.75 -11.39 -34.31
N ASN A 301 7.71 -12.07 -34.80
CA ASN A 301 6.87 -11.56 -35.88
C ASN A 301 6.19 -10.24 -35.52
N SER A 302 5.60 -10.16 -34.32
CA SER A 302 4.97 -8.94 -33.80
C SER A 302 5.98 -7.82 -33.56
N THR A 303 7.21 -8.16 -33.14
CA THR A 303 8.31 -7.20 -33.00
C THR A 303 8.62 -6.51 -34.33
N VAL A 304 8.81 -7.28 -35.40
CA VAL A 304 9.14 -6.72 -36.73
C VAL A 304 7.97 -5.95 -37.33
N LEU A 305 6.74 -6.47 -37.20
CA LEU A 305 5.52 -5.77 -37.62
C LEU A 305 5.33 -4.43 -36.91
N GLY A 306 5.63 -4.38 -35.61
CA GLY A 306 5.51 -3.17 -34.79
C GLY A 306 6.36 -1.99 -35.26
N ASP A 307 7.40 -2.22 -36.06
CA ASP A 307 8.20 -1.15 -36.68
C ASP A 307 7.62 -0.64 -38.01
N HIS A 308 6.77 -1.41 -38.70
CA HIS A 308 6.20 -1.02 -39.99
C HIS A 308 5.01 -0.06 -39.86
N LEU A 309 4.29 -0.14 -38.73
CA LEU A 309 3.00 0.50 -38.54
C LEU A 309 2.94 1.85 -37.78
N PRO A 310 4.01 2.40 -37.15
CA PRO A 310 3.89 3.64 -36.36
C PRO A 310 3.25 4.83 -37.07
N LEU A 311 3.56 5.04 -38.36
CA LEU A 311 2.98 6.14 -39.15
C LEU A 311 1.49 5.93 -39.42
N SER A 312 1.09 4.72 -39.81
CA SER A 312 -0.31 4.35 -40.02
C SER A 312 -1.13 4.42 -38.72
N HIS A 313 -0.53 4.00 -37.60
CA HIS A 313 -1.13 4.13 -36.27
C HIS A 313 -1.33 5.59 -35.86
N LEU A 314 -0.36 6.47 -36.14
CA LEU A 314 -0.51 7.90 -35.89
C LEU A 314 -1.65 8.49 -36.73
N GLN A 315 -1.70 8.20 -38.04
CA GLN A 315 -2.77 8.67 -38.93
C GLN A 315 -4.15 8.23 -38.43
N PHE A 316 -4.27 6.96 -38.01
CA PHE A 316 -5.50 6.44 -37.41
C PHE A 316 -5.88 7.19 -36.14
N LEU A 317 -4.96 7.35 -35.19
CA LEU A 317 -5.21 8.06 -33.93
C LEU A 317 -5.55 9.53 -34.15
N SER A 318 -4.89 10.22 -35.09
CA SER A 318 -5.22 11.60 -35.45
C SER A 318 -6.63 11.71 -36.03
N ALA A 319 -7.04 10.78 -36.89
CA ALA A 319 -8.39 10.76 -37.46
C ALA A 319 -9.47 10.49 -36.40
N ILE A 320 -9.19 9.68 -35.38
CA ILE A 320 -10.11 9.45 -34.26
C ILE A 320 -10.12 10.64 -33.30
N SER A 321 -8.95 11.18 -32.97
CA SER A 321 -8.81 12.35 -32.09
C SER A 321 -9.56 13.56 -32.64
N ALA A 322 -9.57 13.77 -33.96
CA ALA A 322 -10.32 14.86 -34.59
C ALA A 322 -11.84 14.75 -34.39
N GLN A 323 -12.37 13.56 -34.05
CA GLN A 323 -13.80 13.33 -33.84
C GLN A 323 -14.24 13.55 -32.39
N CYS A 324 -13.32 13.66 -31.45
CA CYS A 324 -13.62 13.81 -30.03
C CYS A 324 -12.65 14.85 -29.41
N PRO A 325 -13.11 16.09 -29.16
CA PRO A 325 -12.25 17.15 -28.61
C PRO A 325 -11.58 16.78 -27.27
N ALA A 326 -12.29 16.03 -26.42
CA ALA A 326 -11.80 15.58 -25.12
C ALA A 326 -10.85 14.37 -25.19
N PHE A 327 -10.54 13.84 -26.38
CA PHE A 327 -9.71 12.65 -26.55
C PHE A 327 -8.34 12.79 -25.90
N GLY A 328 -7.65 13.90 -26.18
CA GLY A 328 -6.28 14.12 -25.68
C GLY A 328 -6.23 14.20 -24.16
N GLU A 329 -7.18 14.92 -23.56
CA GLU A 329 -7.34 15.07 -22.12
C GLU A 329 -7.72 13.75 -21.44
N GLY A 330 -8.68 12.99 -22.00
CA GLY A 330 -9.07 11.67 -21.49
C GLY A 330 -7.91 10.66 -21.52
N VAL A 331 -7.10 10.68 -22.58
CA VAL A 331 -5.87 9.88 -22.67
C VAL A 331 -4.84 10.33 -21.63
N ALA A 332 -4.67 11.63 -21.41
CA ALA A 332 -3.74 12.15 -20.41
C ALA A 332 -4.12 11.69 -18.99
N LEU A 333 -5.41 11.73 -18.64
CA LEU A 333 -5.91 11.24 -17.35
C LEU A 333 -5.66 9.72 -17.19
N LEU A 334 -5.89 8.93 -18.24
CA LEU A 334 -5.61 7.49 -18.20
C LEU A 334 -4.10 7.21 -18.03
N LYS A 335 -3.23 8.00 -18.66
CA LYS A 335 -1.77 7.91 -18.47
C LYS A 335 -1.37 8.25 -17.04
N VAL A 336 -1.98 9.27 -16.42
CA VAL A 336 -1.74 9.60 -14.99
C VAL A 336 -2.14 8.41 -14.12
N TRP A 337 -3.33 7.85 -14.33
CA TRP A 337 -3.83 6.69 -13.58
C TRP A 337 -2.89 5.47 -13.67
N LEU A 338 -2.40 5.16 -14.87
CA LEU A 338 -1.43 4.08 -15.13
C LEU A 338 -0.09 4.33 -14.43
N ARG A 339 0.41 5.57 -14.48
CA ARG A 339 1.67 5.97 -13.85
C ARG A 339 1.62 5.84 -12.33
N GLN A 340 0.54 6.28 -11.69
CA GLN A 340 0.38 6.14 -10.24
C GLN A 340 0.40 4.68 -9.78
N ARG A 341 0.17 3.72 -10.69
CA ARG A 341 0.18 2.28 -10.42
C ARG A 341 1.41 1.57 -10.96
N GLU A 342 2.40 2.29 -11.49
CA GLU A 342 3.62 1.71 -12.09
C GLU A 342 3.31 0.72 -13.24
N LEU A 343 2.32 1.05 -14.08
CA LEU A 343 1.86 0.22 -15.20
C LEU A 343 2.18 0.82 -16.58
N ASP A 344 2.74 2.04 -16.64
CA ASP A 344 2.97 2.79 -17.88
C ASP A 344 4.33 2.53 -18.55
N GLN A 345 5.27 1.82 -17.89
CA GLN A 345 6.65 1.66 -18.34
C GLN A 345 7.19 0.24 -18.16
N GLY A 346 8.17 -0.13 -19.01
CA GLY A 346 8.87 -1.41 -18.98
C GLY A 346 8.31 -2.46 -19.94
N ALA A 347 8.91 -3.65 -19.92
CA ALA A 347 8.49 -4.76 -20.79
C ALA A 347 7.08 -5.25 -20.46
N GLY A 348 6.22 -5.36 -21.48
CA GLY A 348 4.82 -5.79 -21.34
C GLY A 348 3.89 -4.78 -20.67
N CYS A 349 4.32 -3.52 -20.50
CA CYS A 349 3.52 -2.47 -19.86
C CYS A 349 2.28 -2.05 -20.66
N PHE A 350 1.33 -1.40 -19.98
CA PHE A 350 0.21 -0.72 -20.63
C PHE A 350 0.60 0.75 -20.85
N CYS A 351 1.41 0.99 -21.88
CA CYS A 351 1.99 2.31 -22.12
C CYS A 351 0.96 3.33 -22.65
N GLY A 352 1.39 4.59 -22.73
CA GLY A 352 0.54 5.69 -23.20
C GLY A 352 0.00 5.52 -24.63
N PHE A 353 0.69 4.77 -25.49
CA PHE A 353 0.20 4.43 -26.83
C PHE A 353 -0.97 3.45 -26.77
N LEU A 354 -0.89 2.42 -25.93
CA LEU A 354 -1.98 1.46 -25.70
C LEU A 354 -3.20 2.15 -25.08
N ALA A 355 -2.99 3.12 -24.19
CA ALA A 355 -4.06 3.97 -23.67
C ALA A 355 -4.79 4.74 -24.78
N SER A 356 -4.06 5.33 -25.74
CA SER A 356 -4.66 5.99 -26.91
C SER A 356 -5.41 5.01 -27.81
N MET A 357 -4.85 3.83 -28.07
CA MET A 357 -5.49 2.80 -28.88
C MET A 357 -6.76 2.25 -28.23
N LEU A 358 -6.75 2.03 -26.92
CA LEU A 358 -7.94 1.62 -26.16
C LEU A 358 -9.03 2.69 -26.25
N MET A 359 -8.69 3.97 -26.03
CA MET A 359 -9.65 5.06 -26.15
C MET A 359 -10.25 5.14 -27.55
N ALA A 360 -9.41 4.95 -28.58
CA ALA A 360 -9.85 4.91 -29.96
C ALA A 360 -10.78 3.72 -30.24
N TYR A 361 -10.49 2.54 -29.67
CA TYR A 361 -11.37 1.38 -29.75
C TYR A 361 -12.74 1.69 -29.16
N LEU A 362 -12.79 2.20 -27.93
CA LEU A 362 -14.05 2.53 -27.26
C LEU A 362 -14.90 3.55 -28.02
N LEU A 363 -14.27 4.57 -28.62
CA LEU A 363 -14.94 5.55 -29.48
C LEU A 363 -15.44 4.91 -30.78
N SER A 364 -14.63 4.07 -31.41
CA SER A 364 -14.96 3.44 -32.69
C SER A 364 -16.08 2.41 -32.59
N THR A 365 -16.23 1.76 -31.43
CA THR A 365 -17.30 0.80 -31.13
C THR A 365 -18.49 1.44 -30.42
N HIS A 366 -18.56 2.77 -30.33
CA HIS A 366 -19.62 3.51 -29.64
C HIS A 366 -19.85 3.13 -28.18
N LYS A 367 -18.82 2.58 -27.50
CA LYS A 367 -18.84 2.31 -26.05
C LYS A 367 -18.67 3.60 -25.24
N VAL A 368 -18.07 4.62 -25.85
CA VAL A 368 -18.05 6.00 -25.34
C VAL A 368 -18.54 6.98 -26.41
N GLY A 369 -19.18 8.05 -25.97
CA GLY A 369 -19.73 9.10 -26.83
C GLY A 369 -18.70 10.14 -27.24
N LYS A 370 -18.84 10.71 -28.44
CA LYS A 370 -17.92 11.74 -28.96
C LYS A 370 -17.96 13.07 -28.20
N THR A 371 -19.07 13.32 -27.48
CA THR A 371 -19.33 14.52 -26.68
C THR A 371 -19.05 14.34 -25.19
N MET A 372 -18.58 13.16 -24.77
CA MET A 372 -18.25 12.90 -23.36
C MET A 372 -17.07 13.77 -22.91
N ASN A 373 -17.09 14.17 -21.64
CA ASN A 373 -16.00 14.92 -21.02
C ASN A 373 -14.83 13.98 -20.63
N PRO A 374 -13.63 14.52 -20.31
CA PRO A 374 -12.45 13.71 -20.00
C PRO A 374 -12.66 12.73 -18.82
N TYR A 375 -13.40 13.14 -17.78
CA TYR A 375 -13.74 12.29 -16.65
C TYR A 375 -14.55 11.07 -17.07
N GLN A 376 -15.62 11.28 -17.85
CA GLN A 376 -16.47 10.22 -18.37
C GLN A 376 -15.67 9.26 -19.25
N LEU A 377 -14.74 9.78 -20.07
CA LEU A 377 -13.84 8.95 -20.87
C LEU A 377 -12.94 8.08 -19.99
N LEU A 378 -12.31 8.63 -18.95
CA LEU A 378 -11.50 7.87 -17.99
C LEU A 378 -12.35 6.79 -17.31
N ARG A 379 -13.49 7.17 -16.72
CA ARG A 379 -14.36 6.25 -15.96
C ARG A 379 -14.84 5.09 -16.83
N ASN A 380 -15.24 5.36 -18.07
CA ASN A 380 -15.66 4.32 -19.00
C ASN A 380 -14.50 3.42 -19.46
N ALA A 381 -13.29 3.97 -19.63
CA ALA A 381 -12.11 3.17 -19.92
C ALA A 381 -11.79 2.21 -18.76
N LEU A 382 -11.90 2.67 -17.52
CA LEU A 382 -11.71 1.83 -16.34
C LEU A 382 -12.83 0.79 -16.19
N HIS A 383 -14.09 1.15 -16.44
CA HIS A 383 -15.19 0.19 -16.47
C HIS A 383 -14.95 -0.91 -17.51
N PHE A 384 -14.47 -0.55 -18.71
CA PHE A 384 -14.10 -1.53 -19.73
C PHE A 384 -12.98 -2.46 -19.24
N LEU A 385 -11.90 -1.91 -18.68
CA LEU A 385 -10.77 -2.69 -18.16
C LEU A 385 -11.15 -3.60 -16.99
N ALA A 386 -12.11 -3.18 -16.15
CA ALA A 386 -12.61 -3.97 -15.03
C ALA A 386 -13.50 -5.15 -15.48
N SER A 387 -14.38 -4.91 -16.45
CA SER A 387 -15.45 -5.85 -16.84
C SER A 387 -15.10 -6.77 -18.00
N THR A 388 -14.18 -6.36 -18.89
CA THR A 388 -13.78 -7.15 -20.05
C THR A 388 -12.55 -7.97 -19.71
N ASP A 389 -12.51 -9.23 -20.15
CA ASP A 389 -11.33 -10.07 -20.00
C ASP A 389 -10.64 -10.31 -21.35
N LEU A 390 -9.59 -9.55 -21.65
CA LEU A 390 -8.83 -9.68 -22.90
C LEU A 390 -7.98 -10.97 -22.98
N THR A 391 -7.91 -11.77 -21.92
CA THR A 391 -7.26 -13.09 -21.98
C THR A 391 -8.15 -14.17 -22.58
N GLU A 392 -9.46 -13.91 -22.64
CA GLU A 392 -10.45 -14.83 -23.23
C GLU A 392 -11.13 -14.18 -24.43
N ASN A 393 -11.55 -12.92 -24.28
CA ASN A 393 -12.34 -12.17 -25.25
C ASN A 393 -11.48 -11.06 -25.86
N GLY A 394 -10.70 -11.45 -26.87
CA GLY A 394 -9.79 -10.55 -27.57
C GLY A 394 -10.56 -9.49 -28.36
N ILE A 395 -10.00 -8.29 -28.48
CA ILE A 395 -10.62 -7.18 -29.21
C ILE A 395 -9.82 -6.81 -30.46
N THR A 396 -10.47 -6.16 -31.42
CA THR A 396 -9.84 -5.71 -32.68
C THR A 396 -10.33 -4.31 -33.08
N LEU A 397 -9.41 -3.52 -33.63
CA LEU A 397 -9.68 -2.23 -34.28
C LEU A 397 -9.88 -2.37 -35.81
N ALA A 398 -9.58 -3.54 -36.38
CA ALA A 398 -9.72 -3.78 -37.82
C ALA A 398 -11.20 -3.91 -38.21
N LYS A 399 -11.69 -2.99 -39.05
CA LYS A 399 -13.08 -3.02 -39.55
C LYS A 399 -13.25 -3.93 -40.77
N ASN A 400 -12.28 -3.92 -41.67
CA ASN A 400 -12.25 -4.71 -42.90
C ASN A 400 -10.84 -5.30 -43.06
N PRO A 401 -10.45 -6.31 -42.25
CA PRO A 401 -9.14 -6.92 -42.39
C PRO A 401 -8.99 -7.57 -43.77
N ASP A 402 -7.77 -7.60 -44.30
CA ASP A 402 -7.52 -8.32 -45.55
C ASP A 402 -7.72 -9.84 -45.38
N SER A 403 -7.87 -10.57 -46.48
CA SER A 403 -8.14 -12.01 -46.44
C SER A 403 -6.99 -12.87 -45.89
N LYS A 404 -5.84 -12.26 -45.56
CA LYS A 404 -4.64 -12.92 -45.03
C LYS A 404 -4.35 -12.52 -43.59
N ALA A 405 -5.18 -11.68 -43.00
CA ALA A 405 -5.08 -11.25 -41.62
C ALA A 405 -5.45 -12.42 -40.69
N PRO A 406 -4.74 -12.60 -39.57
CA PRO A 406 -5.09 -13.63 -38.60
C PRO A 406 -6.45 -13.35 -37.97
N SER A 407 -7.20 -14.39 -37.71
CA SER A 407 -8.43 -14.35 -36.93
C SER A 407 -8.13 -14.19 -35.43
N LEU A 408 -9.12 -13.71 -34.65
CA LEU A 408 -8.97 -13.60 -33.19
C LEU A 408 -8.61 -14.94 -32.51
N PRO A 409 -9.19 -16.10 -32.89
CA PRO A 409 -8.76 -17.40 -32.37
C PRO A 409 -7.30 -17.72 -32.69
N GLU A 410 -6.79 -17.35 -33.87
CA GLU A 410 -5.39 -17.56 -34.23
C GLU A 410 -4.44 -16.68 -33.41
N PHE A 411 -4.85 -15.47 -33.05
CA PHE A 411 -4.11 -14.65 -32.10
C PHE A 411 -4.10 -15.26 -30.70
N HIS A 412 -5.24 -15.75 -30.20
CA HIS A 412 -5.33 -16.40 -28.88
C HIS A 412 -4.58 -17.73 -28.81
N ALA A 413 -4.40 -18.41 -29.93
CA ALA A 413 -3.55 -19.59 -30.00
C ALA A 413 -2.06 -19.26 -29.80
N ALA A 414 -1.65 -18.00 -30.06
CA ALA A 414 -0.26 -17.57 -29.99
C ALA A 414 0.05 -16.64 -28.80
N PHE A 415 -0.92 -15.90 -28.30
CA PHE A 415 -0.74 -14.89 -27.25
C PHE A 415 -1.80 -15.02 -26.17
N SER A 416 -1.43 -14.72 -24.92
CA SER A 416 -2.36 -14.80 -23.80
C SER A 416 -3.25 -13.57 -23.61
N VAL A 417 -2.93 -12.44 -24.24
CA VAL A 417 -3.74 -11.21 -24.20
C VAL A 417 -3.82 -10.65 -25.61
N VAL A 418 -5.03 -10.40 -26.11
CA VAL A 418 -5.24 -10.03 -27.51
C VAL A 418 -5.93 -8.68 -27.66
N PHE A 419 -5.23 -7.74 -28.28
CA PHE A 419 -5.77 -6.49 -28.78
C PHE A 419 -5.17 -6.19 -30.16
N VAL A 420 -5.95 -6.45 -31.20
CA VAL A 420 -5.50 -6.32 -32.59
C VAL A 420 -5.62 -4.88 -33.08
N ASP A 421 -4.57 -4.43 -33.77
CA ASP A 421 -4.44 -3.09 -34.32
C ASP A 421 -5.39 -2.81 -35.51
N PRO A 422 -5.47 -1.55 -36.01
CA PRO A 422 -6.31 -1.22 -37.16
C PRO A 422 -5.98 -1.96 -38.46
N SER A 423 -4.73 -2.43 -38.64
CA SER A 423 -4.33 -3.21 -39.82
C SER A 423 -4.90 -4.63 -39.82
N GLY A 424 -5.22 -5.18 -38.65
CA GLY A 424 -5.66 -6.56 -38.46
C GLY A 424 -4.52 -7.57 -38.32
N HIS A 425 -3.26 -7.18 -38.50
CA HIS A 425 -2.11 -8.10 -38.51
C HIS A 425 -1.29 -8.09 -37.22
N LEU A 426 -1.36 -7.03 -36.41
CA LEU A 426 -0.52 -6.89 -35.21
C LEU A 426 -1.35 -7.00 -33.94
N ASN A 427 -0.93 -7.88 -33.02
CA ASN A 427 -1.39 -7.83 -31.64
C ASN A 427 -0.58 -6.78 -30.87
N LEU A 428 -1.25 -5.70 -30.44
CA LEU A 428 -0.65 -4.60 -29.69
C LEU A 428 -0.20 -5.03 -28.28
N LEU A 429 -0.75 -6.13 -27.75
CA LEU A 429 -0.47 -6.66 -26.41
C LEU A 429 0.38 -7.93 -26.46
N ALA A 430 1.13 -8.17 -27.55
CA ALA A 430 1.92 -9.38 -27.74
C ALA A 430 2.82 -9.72 -26.54
N ASP A 431 3.51 -8.73 -25.96
CA ASP A 431 4.43 -8.94 -24.83
C ASP A 431 3.77 -8.81 -23.43
N MET A 432 2.46 -8.56 -23.37
CA MET A 432 1.73 -8.43 -22.10
C MET A 432 1.42 -9.80 -21.51
N THR A 433 1.84 -10.02 -20.27
CA THR A 433 1.49 -11.26 -19.56
C THR A 433 0.04 -11.22 -19.06
N VAL A 434 -0.56 -12.40 -18.89
CA VAL A 434 -1.87 -12.55 -18.20
C VAL A 434 -1.86 -11.84 -16.85
N PHE A 435 -0.77 -11.97 -16.08
CA PHE A 435 -0.62 -11.39 -14.75
C PHE A 435 -0.60 -9.86 -14.78
N THR A 436 0.03 -9.24 -15.79
CA THR A 436 -0.01 -7.78 -15.98
C THR A 436 -1.42 -7.32 -16.31
N TYR A 437 -2.12 -8.02 -17.20
CA TYR A 437 -3.49 -7.68 -17.55
C TYR A 437 -4.46 -7.85 -16.37
N LYS A 438 -4.37 -8.96 -15.63
CA LYS A 438 -5.17 -9.18 -14.41
C LYS A 438 -4.87 -8.15 -13.32
N ARG A 439 -3.63 -7.65 -13.22
CA ARG A 439 -3.29 -6.50 -12.37
C ARG A 439 -4.03 -5.23 -12.81
N ILE A 440 -4.05 -4.92 -14.11
CA ILE A 440 -4.79 -3.77 -14.66
C ILE A 440 -6.28 -3.90 -14.36
N GLN A 441 -6.87 -5.09 -14.60
CA GLN A 441 -8.27 -5.38 -14.33
C GLN A 441 -8.61 -5.19 -12.85
N HIS A 442 -7.80 -5.77 -11.95
CA HIS A 442 -7.98 -5.62 -10.50
C HIS A 442 -7.90 -4.16 -10.06
N GLU A 443 -6.89 -3.41 -10.53
CA GLU A 443 -6.74 -2.00 -10.21
C GLU A 443 -7.88 -1.15 -10.77
N ALA A 444 -8.39 -1.46 -11.96
CA ALA A 444 -9.54 -0.77 -12.54
C ALA A 444 -10.81 -1.01 -11.72
N SER A 445 -11.07 -2.26 -11.32
CA SER A 445 -12.19 -2.63 -10.45
C SER A 445 -12.13 -1.90 -9.10
N LEU A 446 -10.98 -1.94 -8.41
CA LEU A 446 -10.78 -1.21 -7.16
C LEU A 446 -11.01 0.30 -7.35
N SER A 447 -10.49 0.86 -8.43
CA SER A 447 -10.63 2.30 -8.65
C SER A 447 -12.10 2.68 -8.82
N LEU A 448 -12.91 1.89 -9.52
CA LEU A 448 -14.35 2.13 -9.64
C LEU A 448 -15.06 2.07 -8.28
N THR A 449 -14.70 1.10 -7.43
CA THR A 449 -15.28 1.03 -6.07
C THR A 449 -14.97 2.27 -5.24
N PHE A 450 -13.76 2.84 -5.37
CA PHE A 450 -13.38 4.07 -4.68
C PHE A 450 -14.02 5.32 -5.28
N TRP A 451 -14.31 5.33 -6.58
CA TRP A 451 -15.07 6.42 -7.21
C TRP A 451 -16.55 6.44 -6.79
N ASP A 452 -17.10 5.28 -6.44
CA ASP A 452 -18.50 5.12 -6.05
C ASP A 452 -18.72 5.29 -4.53
N ASP A 453 -17.64 5.35 -3.74
CA ASP A 453 -17.68 5.60 -2.31
C ASP A 453 -17.63 7.11 -2.01
N PRO A 454 -18.73 7.72 -1.50
CA PRO A 454 -18.77 9.16 -1.22
C PRO A 454 -17.88 9.59 -0.04
N THR A 455 -17.37 8.64 0.75
CA THR A 455 -16.50 8.91 1.90
C THR A 455 -15.02 9.01 1.50
N VAL A 456 -14.67 8.53 0.32
CA VAL A 456 -13.30 8.50 -0.20
C VAL A 456 -13.05 9.69 -1.12
N ASP A 457 -11.92 10.36 -0.94
CA ASP A 457 -11.42 11.30 -1.95
C ASP A 457 -10.83 10.52 -3.13
N GLY A 458 -11.70 10.13 -4.06
CA GLY A 458 -11.32 9.36 -5.25
C GLY A 458 -10.32 10.10 -6.14
N PHE A 459 -10.32 11.42 -6.18
CA PHE A 459 -9.34 12.17 -6.97
C PHE A 459 -7.93 12.00 -6.38
N GLN A 460 -7.78 12.29 -5.10
CA GLN A 460 -6.50 12.18 -4.40
C GLN A 460 -6.00 10.72 -4.39
N ALA A 461 -6.88 9.77 -4.09
CA ALA A 461 -6.51 8.36 -4.02
C ALA A 461 -6.03 7.82 -5.37
N LEU A 462 -6.65 8.24 -6.49
CA LEU A 462 -6.51 7.52 -7.77
C LEU A 462 -5.56 8.21 -8.75
N LEU A 463 -5.43 9.54 -8.67
CA LEU A 463 -4.64 10.35 -9.59
C LEU A 463 -3.42 11.01 -8.93
N MET A 464 -3.41 11.18 -7.61
CA MET A 464 -2.35 11.89 -6.88
C MET A 464 -1.46 10.98 -6.02
N THR A 465 -1.91 9.77 -5.67
CA THR A 465 -1.21 8.88 -4.72
C THR A 465 -0.44 7.77 -5.43
N PRO A 466 0.91 7.72 -5.34
CA PRO A 466 1.71 6.66 -5.95
C PRO A 466 1.61 5.33 -5.18
N LYS A 467 1.35 4.23 -5.92
CA LYS A 467 1.18 2.87 -5.41
C LYS A 467 2.41 1.99 -5.69
N SER A 468 3.52 2.28 -5.02
CA SER A 468 4.73 1.43 -5.10
C SER A 468 4.43 -0.02 -4.72
N MET A 469 5.07 -0.98 -5.38
CA MET A 469 4.86 -2.42 -5.16
C MET A 469 4.93 -2.85 -3.68
N LEU A 470 5.91 -2.33 -2.92
CA LEU A 470 6.14 -2.68 -1.49
C LEU A 470 5.01 -2.22 -0.55
N ARG A 471 4.23 -1.21 -0.94
CA ARG A 471 3.07 -0.74 -0.17
C ARG A 471 1.77 -1.34 -0.68
N THR A 472 1.73 -1.82 -1.92
CA THR A 472 0.51 -2.33 -2.55
C THR A 472 0.26 -3.81 -2.21
N TYR A 473 1.29 -4.65 -2.23
CA TYR A 473 1.15 -6.11 -2.08
C TYR A 473 1.70 -6.59 -0.74
N ASP A 474 0.99 -7.51 -0.09
CA ASP A 474 1.26 -7.97 1.28
C ASP A 474 2.62 -8.65 1.43
N ASN A 475 2.97 -9.50 0.46
CA ASN A 475 4.28 -10.14 0.37
C ASN A 475 4.91 -9.80 -0.97
N VAL A 476 6.17 -9.35 -0.95
CA VAL A 476 6.97 -9.15 -2.16
C VAL A 476 8.25 -9.97 -2.04
N PHE A 477 8.56 -10.75 -3.07
CA PHE A 477 9.84 -11.43 -3.17
C PHE A 477 10.52 -11.11 -4.49
N LYS A 478 11.84 -11.23 -4.51
CA LYS A 478 12.69 -10.89 -5.64
C LYS A 478 13.41 -12.13 -6.13
N LEU A 479 13.40 -12.33 -7.44
CA LEU A 479 14.28 -13.26 -8.12
C LEU A 479 15.58 -12.54 -8.47
N VAL A 480 16.67 -12.95 -7.81
CA VAL A 480 18.04 -12.49 -8.07
C VAL A 480 18.82 -13.55 -8.86
N ASN A 481 20.00 -13.18 -9.37
CA ASN A 481 20.84 -14.06 -10.19
C ASN A 481 20.09 -14.66 -11.39
N LEU A 482 19.42 -13.78 -12.15
CA LEU A 482 18.52 -14.16 -13.25
C LEU A 482 19.15 -15.07 -14.31
N VAL A 483 20.48 -15.15 -14.41
CA VAL A 483 21.19 -16.11 -15.25
C VAL A 483 20.74 -17.57 -15.01
N LYS A 484 20.28 -17.92 -13.80
CA LYS A 484 19.75 -19.25 -13.49
C LYS A 484 18.44 -19.57 -14.24
N LEU A 485 17.73 -18.58 -14.75
CA LEU A 485 16.56 -18.84 -15.61
C LEU A 485 16.93 -19.53 -16.93
N GLN A 486 18.21 -19.51 -17.36
CA GLN A 486 18.68 -20.32 -18.48
C GLN A 486 18.53 -21.82 -18.21
N THR A 487 18.83 -22.28 -17.00
CA THR A 487 18.63 -23.69 -16.62
C THR A 487 17.14 -23.99 -16.49
N SER A 488 16.33 -23.03 -16.01
CA SER A 488 14.87 -23.16 -15.99
C SER A 488 14.28 -23.37 -17.38
N CYS A 489 14.73 -22.62 -18.41
CA CYS A 489 14.29 -22.83 -19.79
C CYS A 489 14.58 -24.25 -20.28
N LYS A 490 15.75 -24.83 -19.93
CA LYS A 490 16.10 -26.21 -20.28
C LYS A 490 15.21 -27.22 -19.55
N LYS A 491 15.02 -27.03 -18.25
CA LYS A 491 14.19 -27.88 -17.39
C LYS A 491 12.73 -27.93 -17.85
N LEU A 492 12.21 -26.79 -18.27
CA LEU A 492 10.84 -26.60 -18.74
C LEU A 492 10.67 -26.85 -20.25
N LEU A 493 11.73 -27.27 -20.96
CA LEU A 493 11.74 -27.58 -22.40
C LEU A 493 11.34 -26.39 -23.31
N LEU A 494 11.70 -25.16 -22.93
CA LEU A 494 11.25 -23.90 -23.56
C LEU A 494 12.13 -23.44 -24.74
N LEU A 495 12.65 -24.36 -25.56
CA LEU A 495 13.56 -23.97 -26.65
C LEU A 495 12.85 -23.10 -27.70
N ASN A 496 11.60 -23.43 -28.03
CA ASN A 496 10.83 -22.74 -29.05
C ASN A 496 10.52 -21.29 -28.63
N GLU A 497 10.07 -21.11 -27.39
CA GLU A 497 9.78 -19.83 -26.78
C GLU A 497 11.06 -19.00 -26.60
N LEU A 498 12.19 -19.65 -26.29
CA LEU A 498 13.48 -18.99 -26.22
C LEU A 498 13.92 -18.45 -27.60
N MET A 499 13.67 -19.22 -28.66
CA MET A 499 13.93 -18.77 -30.04
C MET A 499 13.03 -17.58 -30.41
N ASP A 500 11.75 -17.64 -30.09
CA ASP A 500 10.80 -16.57 -30.39
C ASP A 500 11.15 -15.26 -29.66
N HIS A 501 11.54 -15.36 -28.38
CA HIS A 501 12.08 -14.26 -27.60
C HIS A 501 13.56 -13.95 -27.88
N SER A 502 14.14 -14.56 -28.93
CA SER A 502 15.50 -14.25 -29.42
C SER A 502 16.59 -14.38 -28.35
N GLY A 503 16.49 -15.41 -27.49
CA GLY A 503 17.45 -15.71 -26.43
C GLY A 503 17.18 -15.03 -25.09
N ASN A 504 16.09 -14.26 -24.97
CA ASN A 504 15.71 -13.62 -23.71
C ASN A 504 15.05 -14.60 -22.73
N TYR A 505 15.89 -15.39 -22.06
CA TYR A 505 15.45 -16.39 -21.09
C TYR A 505 14.63 -15.84 -19.91
N VAL A 506 14.71 -14.54 -19.61
CA VAL A 506 13.92 -13.93 -18.52
C VAL A 506 12.46 -13.81 -18.93
N LEU A 507 12.18 -13.24 -20.11
CA LEU A 507 10.81 -13.15 -20.64
C LEU A 507 10.27 -14.53 -20.99
N THR A 508 11.11 -15.44 -21.48
CA THR A 508 10.71 -16.83 -21.79
C THR A 508 10.27 -17.60 -20.55
N ALA A 509 11.05 -17.58 -19.45
CA ALA A 509 10.75 -18.40 -18.27
C ALA A 509 9.62 -17.80 -17.40
N LEU A 510 9.45 -16.48 -17.41
CA LEU A 510 8.59 -15.77 -16.47
C LEU A 510 7.11 -16.22 -16.50
N PRO A 511 6.42 -16.33 -17.65
CA PRO A 511 5.01 -16.77 -17.68
C PRO A 511 4.79 -18.16 -17.07
N PHE A 512 5.75 -19.08 -17.26
CA PHE A 512 5.70 -20.44 -16.71
C PHE A 512 5.94 -20.45 -15.21
N VAL A 513 6.91 -19.67 -14.73
CA VAL A 513 7.16 -19.46 -13.30
C VAL A 513 5.91 -18.90 -12.62
N LEU A 514 5.29 -17.88 -13.18
CA LEU A 514 4.08 -17.27 -12.59
C LEU A 514 2.89 -18.23 -12.62
N SER A 515 2.69 -18.98 -13.71
CA SER A 515 1.63 -20.00 -13.81
C SER A 515 1.81 -21.13 -12.80
N LEU A 516 3.06 -21.57 -12.58
CA LEU A 516 3.40 -22.55 -11.55
C LEU A 516 3.05 -22.03 -10.15
N LEU A 517 3.42 -20.78 -9.84
CA LEU A 517 3.14 -20.16 -8.56
C LEU A 517 1.63 -19.94 -8.34
N GLN A 518 0.90 -19.48 -9.36
CA GLN A 518 -0.56 -19.33 -9.31
C GLN A 518 -1.23 -20.67 -9.00
N ARG A 519 -0.80 -21.75 -9.67
CA ARG A 519 -1.34 -23.10 -9.44
C ARG A 519 -1.01 -23.63 -8.05
N GLY A 520 0.21 -23.42 -7.57
CA GLY A 520 0.65 -23.96 -6.27
C GLY A 520 0.24 -23.15 -5.05
N LEU A 521 0.01 -21.84 -5.20
CA LEU A 521 -0.51 -20.98 -4.14
C LEU A 521 -2.04 -21.03 -4.05
N GLY A 522 -2.74 -21.25 -5.18
CA GLY A 522 -4.18 -21.48 -5.22
C GLY A 522 -4.98 -20.38 -4.48
N GLU A 523 -5.89 -20.80 -3.61
CA GLU A 523 -6.79 -19.91 -2.84
C GLU A 523 -6.09 -19.02 -1.82
N ARG A 524 -4.78 -19.22 -1.57
CA ARG A 524 -3.99 -18.42 -0.61
C ARG A 524 -3.75 -16.98 -1.09
N ILE A 525 -3.96 -16.71 -2.37
CA ILE A 525 -3.74 -15.39 -2.98
C ILE A 525 -4.97 -14.93 -3.75
N HIS A 526 -5.27 -13.64 -3.69
CA HIS A 526 -6.25 -12.98 -4.55
C HIS A 526 -5.63 -12.55 -5.88
N LEU A 527 -4.34 -12.17 -5.87
CA LEU A 527 -3.65 -11.67 -7.04
C LEU A 527 -2.15 -11.96 -6.97
N LEU A 528 -1.59 -12.46 -8.09
CA LEU A 528 -0.16 -12.61 -8.33
C LEU A 528 0.27 -11.55 -9.35
N VAL A 529 1.30 -10.78 -9.03
CA VAL A 529 1.84 -9.73 -9.91
C VAL A 529 3.35 -9.81 -10.03
N HIS A 530 3.91 -9.18 -11.06
CA HIS A 530 5.34 -8.98 -11.19
C HIS A 530 5.65 -7.52 -11.53
N SER A 531 6.86 -7.11 -11.17
CA SER A 531 7.46 -5.86 -11.64
C SER A 531 7.66 -5.90 -13.15
N LEU A 532 7.55 -4.74 -13.78
CA LEU A 532 7.82 -4.55 -15.20
C LEU A 532 9.29 -4.12 -15.30
N PRO A 533 10.17 -4.96 -15.89
CA PRO A 533 11.58 -4.60 -16.05
C PRO A 533 11.70 -3.27 -16.80
N GLN A 534 12.37 -2.30 -16.18
CA GLN A 534 12.59 -0.99 -16.77
C GLN A 534 13.47 -1.09 -18.01
N ASP A 535 13.26 -0.17 -18.95
CA ASP A 535 14.05 -0.08 -20.17
C ASP A 535 15.51 0.23 -19.78
N PRO A 536 16.49 -0.62 -20.14
CA PRO A 536 17.88 -0.33 -19.83
C PRO A 536 18.32 0.92 -20.60
N GLU A 537 19.09 1.79 -19.96
CA GLU A 537 19.76 2.93 -20.61
C GLU A 537 21.27 2.75 -20.46
N TRP A 538 22.01 2.86 -21.56
CA TRP A 538 23.47 2.75 -21.54
C TRP A 538 24.13 3.72 -22.54
N PRO A 539 25.38 4.15 -22.29
CA PRO A 539 26.12 5.02 -23.21
C PRO A 539 26.33 4.39 -24.58
N VAL A 540 26.42 5.21 -25.62
CA VAL A 540 26.58 4.71 -27.00
C VAL A 540 27.95 4.12 -27.30
N ASP A 541 28.96 4.40 -26.50
CA ASP A 541 30.31 3.85 -26.57
C ASP A 541 30.47 2.55 -25.78
N SER A 542 29.38 2.05 -25.19
CA SER A 542 29.37 0.87 -24.33
C SER A 542 28.57 -0.27 -24.96
N ALA A 543 29.06 -1.50 -24.77
CA ALA A 543 28.37 -2.69 -25.27
C ALA A 543 26.97 -2.85 -24.63
N PRO A 544 25.98 -3.39 -25.37
CA PRO A 544 24.63 -3.55 -24.86
C PRO A 544 24.58 -4.47 -23.62
N PRO A 545 23.78 -4.14 -22.59
CA PRO A 545 23.72 -4.90 -21.36
C PRO A 545 23.20 -6.33 -21.61
N LYS A 546 23.77 -7.33 -20.94
CA LYS A 546 23.35 -8.74 -21.12
C LYS A 546 22.10 -9.03 -20.30
N HIS A 547 21.41 -10.14 -20.58
CA HIS A 547 20.21 -10.52 -19.82
C HIS A 547 20.52 -10.81 -18.35
N LYS A 548 21.74 -11.25 -18.06
CA LYS A 548 22.21 -11.56 -16.70
C LYS A 548 22.42 -10.31 -15.84
N ASP A 549 22.60 -9.15 -16.46
CA ASP A 549 22.88 -7.88 -15.80
C ASP A 549 21.57 -7.10 -15.52
N GLN A 550 20.41 -7.70 -15.80
CA GLN A 550 19.11 -7.10 -15.50
C GLN A 550 18.89 -7.01 -13.99
N PRO A 551 18.22 -5.94 -13.51
CA PRO A 551 17.81 -5.82 -12.11
C PRO A 551 16.97 -7.01 -11.64
N PRO A 552 16.96 -7.32 -10.33
CA PRO A 552 16.11 -8.35 -9.77
C PRO A 552 14.63 -8.18 -10.16
N LEU A 553 13.96 -9.29 -10.44
CA LEU A 553 12.53 -9.27 -10.73
C LEU A 553 11.73 -9.40 -9.44
N SER A 554 11.01 -8.34 -9.06
CA SER A 554 10.07 -8.37 -7.94
C SER A 554 8.76 -9.04 -8.35
N ILE A 555 8.21 -9.88 -7.47
CA ILE A 555 6.93 -10.58 -7.59
C ILE A 555 6.13 -10.30 -6.32
N GLY A 556 4.89 -9.85 -6.48
CA GLY A 556 4.02 -9.39 -5.39
C GLY A 556 2.80 -10.29 -5.26
N LEU A 557 2.38 -10.51 -4.03
CA LEU A 557 1.24 -11.34 -3.67
C LEU A 557 0.25 -10.52 -2.86
N LEU A 558 -0.99 -10.46 -3.33
CA LEU A 558 -2.12 -10.03 -2.52
C LEU A 558 -2.70 -11.27 -1.85
N LEU A 559 -2.62 -11.37 -0.52
CA LEU A 559 -2.96 -12.59 0.20
C LEU A 559 -4.46 -12.70 0.48
N ASN A 560 -4.97 -13.93 0.52
CA ASN A 560 -6.26 -14.25 1.11
C ASN A 560 -6.01 -14.84 2.51
N LEU A 561 -6.25 -14.05 3.55
CA LEU A 561 -5.93 -14.43 4.93
C LEU A 561 -6.70 -15.67 5.44
N GLU A 562 -7.85 -15.99 4.86
CA GLU A 562 -8.62 -17.19 5.22
C GLU A 562 -7.84 -18.48 4.95
N HIS A 563 -7.00 -18.47 3.90
CA HIS A 563 -6.23 -19.65 3.47
C HIS A 563 -4.72 -19.48 3.62
N ALA A 564 -4.20 -18.24 3.59
CA ALA A 564 -2.76 -17.97 3.51
C ALA A 564 -1.96 -18.60 4.66
N LEU A 565 -2.51 -18.60 5.88
CA LEU A 565 -1.85 -19.12 7.09
C LEU A 565 -2.07 -20.62 7.32
N SER A 566 -2.85 -21.31 6.47
CA SER A 566 -3.13 -22.73 6.62
C SER A 566 -1.85 -23.56 6.53
N VAL A 567 -1.59 -24.38 7.54
CA VAL A 567 -0.48 -25.35 7.56
C VAL A 567 -0.76 -26.59 6.70
N LEU A 568 -2.00 -26.81 6.28
CA LEU A 568 -2.42 -28.03 5.60
C LEU A 568 -2.96 -27.69 4.21
N GLU A 569 -2.39 -28.34 3.19
CA GLU A 569 -2.91 -28.34 1.83
C GLU A 569 -3.67 -29.65 1.64
N ARG A 570 -4.99 -29.58 1.49
CA ARG A 570 -5.83 -30.75 1.26
C ARG A 570 -5.98 -30.97 -0.24
N GLY A 571 -5.47 -32.08 -0.73
CA GLY A 571 -5.61 -32.51 -2.12
C GLY A 571 -6.89 -33.32 -2.38
N PRO A 572 -7.05 -33.83 -3.61
CA PRO A 572 -8.18 -34.68 -3.99
C PRO A 572 -8.10 -36.08 -3.32
N PRO A 573 -9.23 -36.82 -3.28
CA PRO A 573 -9.26 -38.22 -2.84
C PRO A 573 -8.23 -39.10 -3.56
N ALA A 574 -7.67 -40.09 -2.86
CA ALA A 574 -6.57 -40.92 -3.36
C ALA A 574 -6.89 -41.70 -4.64
N ASP A 575 -8.18 -42.03 -4.84
CA ASP A 575 -8.74 -42.72 -5.99
C ASP A 575 -9.09 -41.78 -7.16
N ASN A 576 -9.04 -40.47 -6.95
CA ASN A 576 -9.33 -39.49 -7.99
C ASN A 576 -8.13 -39.34 -8.95
N PRO A 577 -8.33 -39.30 -10.29
CA PRO A 577 -7.24 -39.10 -11.25
C PRO A 577 -6.43 -37.82 -11.00
N LYS A 578 -7.06 -36.76 -10.46
CA LYS A 578 -6.39 -35.50 -10.08
C LYS A 578 -5.35 -35.68 -8.96
N ALA A 579 -5.37 -36.78 -8.22
CA ALA A 579 -4.36 -37.10 -7.21
C ALA A 579 -2.96 -37.31 -7.82
N ALA A 580 -2.87 -37.78 -9.07
CA ALA A 580 -1.60 -37.88 -9.78
C ALA A 580 -0.99 -36.49 -10.04
N GLU A 581 -1.80 -35.54 -10.49
CA GLU A 581 -1.37 -34.15 -10.72
C GLU A 581 -0.93 -33.49 -9.41
N PHE A 582 -1.65 -33.74 -8.31
CA PHE A 582 -1.29 -33.23 -6.98
C PHE A 582 0.06 -33.80 -6.52
N ARG A 583 0.28 -35.11 -6.65
CA ARG A 583 1.57 -35.75 -6.34
C ARG A 583 2.70 -35.21 -7.21
N GLN A 584 2.44 -34.96 -8.51
CA GLN A 584 3.42 -34.37 -9.42
C GLN A 584 3.78 -32.94 -9.01
N LEU A 585 2.79 -32.13 -8.63
CA LEU A 585 3.00 -30.74 -8.21
C LEU A 585 3.86 -30.65 -6.94
N TRP A 586 3.55 -31.47 -5.94
CA TRP A 586 4.18 -31.39 -4.62
C TRP A 586 5.38 -32.32 -4.43
N GLY A 587 5.56 -33.30 -5.31
CA GLY A 587 6.66 -34.27 -5.25
C GLY A 587 6.67 -35.03 -3.93
N SER A 588 7.83 -35.08 -3.29
CA SER A 588 8.05 -35.81 -2.04
C SER A 588 7.28 -35.27 -0.84
N LEU A 589 6.67 -34.07 -0.92
CA LEU A 589 5.87 -33.50 0.15
C LEU A 589 4.43 -34.05 0.18
N SER A 590 3.95 -34.64 -0.92
CA SER A 590 2.61 -35.24 -0.98
C SER A 590 2.57 -36.54 -0.20
N GLN A 591 1.59 -36.68 0.69
CA GLN A 591 1.35 -37.91 1.43
C GLN A 591 -0.14 -38.17 1.61
N LEU A 592 -0.53 -39.44 1.70
CA LEU A 592 -1.89 -39.83 2.03
C LEU A 592 -2.18 -39.52 3.51
N ARG A 593 -3.28 -38.80 3.75
CA ARG A 593 -3.72 -38.47 5.11
C ARG A 593 -5.19 -38.81 5.29
N ARG A 594 -5.50 -39.46 6.40
CA ARG A 594 -6.87 -39.67 6.87
C ARG A 594 -7.32 -38.47 7.70
N PHE A 595 -8.47 -37.90 7.35
CA PHE A 595 -9.08 -36.75 8.02
C PHE A 595 -10.14 -37.18 9.03
N GLN A 596 -10.60 -36.25 9.89
CA GLN A 596 -11.61 -36.53 10.92
C GLN A 596 -12.97 -36.94 10.34
N ASP A 597 -13.28 -36.49 9.13
CA ASP A 597 -14.44 -36.90 8.33
C ASP A 597 -14.31 -38.33 7.76
N GLY A 598 -13.19 -39.02 8.02
CA GLY A 598 -12.90 -40.36 7.55
C GLY A 598 -12.32 -40.42 6.14
N ALA A 599 -12.30 -39.31 5.40
CA ALA A 599 -11.79 -39.26 4.03
C ALA A 599 -10.27 -39.46 4.00
N ILE A 600 -9.78 -40.19 3.00
CA ILE A 600 -8.36 -40.40 2.73
C ILE A 600 -8.03 -39.62 1.45
N THR A 601 -7.29 -38.54 1.59
CA THR A 601 -6.91 -37.68 0.45
C THR A 601 -5.40 -37.51 0.41
N GLU A 602 -4.88 -37.11 -0.74
CA GLU A 602 -3.54 -36.53 -0.80
C GLU A 602 -3.50 -35.25 0.05
N ALA A 603 -2.37 -34.96 0.69
CA ALA A 603 -2.19 -33.76 1.49
C ALA A 603 -0.71 -33.37 1.63
N VAL A 604 -0.46 -32.08 1.83
CA VAL A 604 0.86 -31.53 2.21
C VAL A 604 0.75 -30.82 3.55
N LEU A 605 1.68 -31.10 4.46
CA LEU A 605 1.75 -30.46 5.77
C LEU A 605 3.00 -29.55 5.87
N TRP A 606 2.77 -28.27 6.13
CA TRP A 606 3.80 -27.27 6.36
C TRP A 606 4.08 -27.09 7.86
N SER A 607 5.34 -26.83 8.22
CA SER A 607 5.70 -26.50 9.60
C SER A 607 5.32 -25.05 9.95
N GLY A 608 4.66 -24.85 11.10
CA GLY A 608 4.17 -23.54 11.53
C GLY A 608 3.69 -23.52 12.99
N ASN A 609 4.64 -23.47 13.92
CA ASN A 609 4.36 -23.56 15.37
C ASN A 609 3.71 -22.29 15.94
N SER A 610 3.95 -21.12 15.34
CA SER A 610 3.37 -19.83 15.72
C SER A 610 2.77 -19.13 14.49
N ILE A 611 1.93 -18.11 14.71
CA ILE A 611 1.35 -17.26 13.68
C ILE A 611 2.46 -16.58 12.87
N SER A 612 3.52 -16.08 13.52
CA SER A 612 4.69 -15.53 12.85
C SER A 612 5.32 -16.51 11.86
N HIS A 613 5.52 -17.78 12.26
CA HIS A 613 6.04 -18.82 11.37
C HIS A 613 5.06 -19.18 10.25
N ARG A 614 3.75 -19.16 10.53
CA ARG A 614 2.70 -19.45 9.53
C ARG A 614 2.66 -18.40 8.42
N ARG A 615 2.99 -17.13 8.70
CA ARG A 615 3.13 -16.09 7.66
C ARG A 615 4.17 -16.44 6.59
N PHE A 616 5.17 -17.26 6.92
CA PHE A 616 6.19 -17.71 5.97
C PHE A 616 5.83 -18.97 5.18
N ILE A 617 4.64 -19.57 5.37
CA ILE A 617 4.23 -20.77 4.63
C ILE A 617 4.18 -20.51 3.13
N VAL A 618 3.65 -19.35 2.72
CA VAL A 618 3.63 -18.92 1.31
C VAL A 618 5.05 -18.91 0.72
N LEU A 619 6.04 -18.43 1.48
CA LEU A 619 7.45 -18.47 1.05
C LEU A 619 7.99 -19.91 0.98
N LYS A 620 7.62 -20.79 1.92
CA LYS A 620 8.04 -22.20 1.87
C LYS A 620 7.50 -22.89 0.62
N ILE A 621 6.23 -22.62 0.26
CA ILE A 621 5.61 -23.10 -0.98
C ILE A 621 6.38 -22.59 -2.20
N ILE A 622 6.64 -21.28 -2.28
CA ILE A 622 7.36 -20.67 -3.40
C ILE A 622 8.74 -21.30 -3.58
N ASN A 623 9.53 -21.41 -2.51
CA ASN A 623 10.86 -22.03 -2.58
C ASN A 623 10.77 -23.47 -3.09
N HIS A 624 9.86 -24.28 -2.53
CA HIS A 624 9.69 -25.67 -2.93
C HIS A 624 9.33 -25.83 -4.41
N LEU A 625 8.34 -25.06 -4.87
CA LEU A 625 7.85 -25.15 -6.25
C LEU A 625 8.92 -24.71 -7.26
N LEU A 626 9.60 -23.59 -6.98
CA LEU A 626 10.61 -23.05 -7.88
C LEU A 626 11.87 -23.94 -7.94
N GLU A 627 12.25 -24.55 -6.82
CA GLU A 627 13.36 -25.51 -6.79
C GLU A 627 13.00 -26.79 -7.55
N LEU A 628 11.83 -27.37 -7.30
CA LEU A 628 11.40 -28.64 -7.89
C LEU A 628 11.16 -28.58 -9.40
N HIS A 629 10.46 -27.53 -9.87
CA HIS A 629 9.97 -27.46 -11.24
C HIS A 629 10.76 -26.52 -12.15
N ALA A 630 11.50 -25.56 -11.59
CA ALA A 630 12.23 -24.56 -12.37
C ALA A 630 13.75 -24.55 -12.13
N ASP A 631 14.29 -25.45 -11.28
CA ASP A 631 15.71 -25.47 -10.89
C ASP A 631 16.21 -24.10 -10.34
N ILE A 632 15.33 -23.33 -9.69
CA ILE A 632 15.66 -22.05 -9.06
C ILE A 632 15.90 -22.29 -7.56
N PRO A 633 17.14 -22.15 -7.07
CA PRO A 633 17.46 -22.42 -5.67
C PRO A 633 16.94 -21.32 -4.75
N LYS A 634 16.75 -21.65 -3.47
CA LYS A 634 16.37 -20.69 -2.42
C LYS A 634 17.30 -19.46 -2.33
N SER A 635 18.58 -19.59 -2.68
CA SER A 635 19.53 -18.46 -2.69
C SER A 635 19.23 -17.41 -3.76
N CYS A 636 18.40 -17.74 -4.76
CA CYS A 636 17.92 -16.80 -5.78
C CYS A 636 16.66 -16.03 -5.34
N ILE A 637 16.10 -16.32 -4.16
CA ILE A 637 14.84 -15.76 -3.70
C ILE A 637 15.09 -14.90 -2.46
N ILE A 638 14.79 -13.61 -2.56
CA ILE A 638 14.89 -12.66 -1.46
C ILE A 638 13.50 -12.14 -1.12
N VAL A 639 13.10 -12.20 0.14
CA VAL A 639 11.75 -11.79 0.55
C VAL A 639 11.81 -10.49 1.32
N ALA A 640 10.92 -9.57 0.98
CA ALA A 640 10.57 -8.41 1.80
C ALA A 640 9.37 -8.82 2.67
N GLY A 641 9.64 -9.42 3.83
CA GLY A 641 8.64 -9.92 4.77
C GLY A 641 9.28 -10.44 6.07
N GLY A 642 8.86 -9.88 7.20
CA GLY A 642 9.22 -10.34 8.55
C GLY A 642 10.57 -9.88 9.09
N GLN A 643 11.37 -9.10 8.33
CA GLN A 643 12.62 -8.50 8.84
C GLN A 643 12.40 -7.49 9.98
N LEU A 644 11.18 -7.00 10.14
CA LEU A 644 10.78 -6.08 11.21
C LEU A 644 10.26 -6.81 12.45
N ASP A 645 10.00 -8.12 12.37
CA ASP A 645 9.41 -8.87 13.49
C ASP A 645 10.36 -8.89 14.71
N ASP A 646 11.67 -8.82 14.47
CA ASP A 646 12.72 -8.79 15.50
C ASP A 646 12.53 -7.67 16.54
N VAL A 647 12.05 -6.48 16.15
CA VAL A 647 11.92 -5.34 17.08
C VAL A 647 10.72 -5.45 18.02
N ILE A 648 9.83 -6.42 17.76
CA ILE A 648 8.63 -6.72 18.57
C ILE A 648 8.59 -8.18 19.04
N ALA A 649 9.70 -8.90 18.91
CA ALA A 649 9.76 -10.33 19.21
C ALA A 649 9.44 -10.63 20.70
N CYS A 650 8.63 -11.66 20.90
CA CYS A 650 8.29 -12.23 22.20
C CYS A 650 8.96 -13.61 22.35
N GLY A 651 9.26 -14.01 23.60
CA GLY A 651 9.95 -15.27 23.91
C GLY A 651 11.46 -15.29 23.63
N ILE A 652 12.19 -16.17 24.34
CA ILE A 652 13.65 -16.35 24.21
C ILE A 652 13.99 -17.54 23.29
N GLN A 653 13.17 -18.60 23.27
CA GLN A 653 13.44 -19.84 22.52
C GLN A 653 12.63 -19.97 21.22
N ASN A 654 11.37 -19.52 21.22
CA ASN A 654 10.49 -19.49 20.05
C ASN A 654 10.05 -18.04 19.84
N HIS A 655 10.69 -17.32 18.91
CA HIS A 655 10.33 -15.93 18.64
C HIS A 655 8.94 -15.85 17.99
N THR A 656 7.96 -15.43 18.79
CA THR A 656 6.62 -15.05 18.32
C THR A 656 6.60 -13.55 18.08
N THR A 657 5.57 -13.08 17.38
CA THR A 657 5.30 -11.65 17.27
C THR A 657 4.27 -11.18 18.27
N GLY A 658 3.95 -11.94 19.34
CA GLY A 658 3.13 -11.55 20.50
C GLY A 658 1.60 -11.76 20.36
N GLU A 659 1.10 -12.26 19.24
CA GLU A 659 -0.33 -12.57 19.08
C GLU A 659 -0.76 -13.69 20.03
N GLU A 660 0.05 -14.74 20.17
CA GLU A 660 -0.22 -15.86 21.08
C GLU A 660 -0.27 -15.39 22.54
N GLU A 661 0.70 -14.59 22.96
CA GLU A 661 0.78 -14.03 24.31
C GLU A 661 -0.42 -13.12 24.60
N SER A 662 -0.85 -12.32 23.62
CA SER A 662 -2.05 -11.48 23.76
C SER A 662 -3.31 -12.34 23.90
N LEU A 663 -3.41 -13.45 23.15
CA LEU A 663 -4.52 -14.40 23.26
C LEU A 663 -4.57 -15.05 24.65
N GLU A 664 -3.43 -15.46 25.21
CA GLU A 664 -3.36 -16.00 26.58
C GLU A 664 -3.88 -14.99 27.62
N VAL A 665 -3.51 -13.71 27.47
CA VAL A 665 -4.02 -12.64 28.33
C VAL A 665 -5.52 -12.46 28.21
N VAL A 666 -6.07 -12.45 26.99
CA VAL A 666 -7.52 -12.36 26.74
C VAL A 666 -8.26 -13.55 27.35
N GLN A 667 -7.76 -14.77 27.18
CA GLN A 667 -8.37 -15.96 27.76
C GLN A 667 -8.37 -15.93 29.29
N SER A 668 -7.27 -15.49 29.91
CA SER A 668 -7.18 -15.37 31.36
C SER A 668 -8.10 -14.25 31.90
N TYR A 669 -8.26 -13.15 31.15
CA TYR A 669 -9.21 -12.07 31.43
C TYR A 669 -10.66 -12.56 31.34
N ASP A 670 -11.04 -13.29 30.30
CA ASP A 670 -12.40 -13.80 30.11
C ASP A 670 -12.81 -14.74 31.26
N ASP A 671 -11.89 -15.58 31.71
CA ASP A 671 -12.09 -16.41 32.90
C ASP A 671 -12.27 -15.59 34.18
N LEU A 672 -11.43 -14.57 34.41
CA LEU A 672 -11.58 -13.67 35.55
C LEU A 672 -12.91 -12.90 35.50
N SER A 673 -13.29 -12.42 34.31
CA SER A 673 -14.55 -11.70 34.08
C SER A 673 -15.75 -12.56 34.44
N ARG A 674 -15.80 -13.82 33.96
CA ARG A 674 -16.87 -14.78 34.33
C ARG A 674 -16.94 -15.02 35.83
N LYS A 675 -15.79 -15.15 36.51
CA LYS A 675 -15.73 -15.36 37.97
C LYS A 675 -16.22 -14.13 38.74
N LEU A 676 -15.84 -12.93 38.32
CA LEU A 676 -16.35 -11.68 38.90
C LEU A 676 -17.87 -11.59 38.80
N TRP A 677 -18.44 -11.91 37.63
CA TRP A 677 -19.89 -11.96 37.43
C TRP A 677 -20.62 -12.97 38.31
N GLN A 678 -19.94 -14.03 38.74
CA GLN A 678 -20.51 -15.10 39.58
C GLN A 678 -20.36 -14.86 41.08
N LEU A 679 -19.65 -13.79 41.49
CA LEU A 679 -19.47 -13.48 42.90
C LEU A 679 -20.81 -13.19 43.57
N LYS A 680 -21.10 -13.99 44.59
CA LYS A 680 -22.23 -13.79 45.50
C LYS A 680 -21.77 -13.01 46.73
N ASP A 681 -22.70 -12.44 47.47
CA ASP A 681 -22.46 -11.72 48.74
C ASP A 681 -21.81 -10.33 48.62
N LEU A 682 -21.78 -9.74 47.41
CA LEU A 682 -21.45 -8.31 47.26
C LEU A 682 -22.63 -7.43 47.70
N PRO A 683 -22.37 -6.28 48.37
CA PRO A 683 -23.43 -5.34 48.77
C PRO A 683 -24.23 -4.75 47.61
N LEU A 684 -23.61 -4.66 46.44
CA LEU A 684 -24.20 -4.26 45.18
C LEU A 684 -23.75 -5.26 44.11
N SER A 685 -24.66 -5.66 43.22
CA SER A 685 -24.31 -6.55 42.12
C SER A 685 -23.38 -5.86 41.11
N ILE A 686 -22.55 -6.65 40.42
CA ILE A 686 -21.71 -6.15 39.31
C ILE A 686 -22.59 -6.06 38.05
N THR A 687 -22.55 -4.93 37.36
CA THR A 687 -23.29 -4.69 36.10
C THR A 687 -22.42 -4.72 34.86
N SER A 688 -21.11 -4.50 35.01
CA SER A 688 -20.18 -4.56 33.89
C SER A 688 -18.77 -4.87 34.36
N VAL A 689 -18.07 -5.71 33.59
CA VAL A 689 -16.63 -5.96 33.73
C VAL A 689 -16.02 -5.66 32.37
N GLN A 690 -15.22 -4.60 32.29
CA GLN A 690 -14.70 -4.08 31.03
C GLN A 690 -13.18 -4.02 31.03
N GLY A 691 -12.57 -4.50 29.96
CA GLY A 691 -11.14 -4.40 29.74
C GLY A 691 -10.76 -3.01 29.27
N ALA A 692 -9.78 -2.38 29.92
CA ALA A 692 -9.27 -1.06 29.52
C ALA A 692 -7.79 -1.08 29.08
N HIS A 693 -7.19 -2.28 29.01
CA HIS A 693 -5.78 -2.46 28.74
C HIS A 693 -5.49 -2.81 27.28
N GLN A 694 -4.35 -2.37 26.75
CA GLN A 694 -3.92 -2.63 25.37
C GLN A 694 -3.71 -4.11 25.04
N ALA A 695 -3.26 -4.90 26.01
CA ALA A 695 -3.11 -6.35 25.85
C ALA A 695 -4.43 -7.03 25.44
N LEU A 696 -5.57 -6.52 25.93
CA LEU A 696 -6.90 -7.09 25.65
C LEU A 696 -7.40 -6.78 24.22
N ARG A 697 -6.72 -5.86 23.53
CA ARG A 697 -6.96 -5.52 22.12
C ARG A 697 -5.75 -5.82 21.23
N TYR A 698 -4.80 -6.66 21.68
CA TYR A 698 -3.63 -7.10 20.93
C TYR A 698 -2.62 -6.00 20.51
N THR A 699 -2.76 -4.78 21.05
CA THR A 699 -1.95 -3.63 20.58
C THR A 699 -0.80 -3.22 21.51
N GLN A 700 -0.58 -3.92 22.63
CA GLN A 700 0.56 -3.63 23.51
C GLN A 700 1.86 -4.12 22.87
N VAL A 701 2.88 -3.25 22.77
CA VAL A 701 4.14 -3.56 22.06
C VAL A 701 4.75 -4.90 22.51
N PHE A 702 4.87 -5.10 23.82
CA PHE A 702 5.24 -6.37 24.42
C PHE A 702 4.12 -6.79 25.37
N PRO A 703 3.22 -7.70 24.94
CA PRO A 703 2.13 -8.18 25.79
C PRO A 703 2.68 -8.85 27.07
N PRO A 704 1.95 -8.77 28.20
CA PRO A 704 2.33 -9.45 29.42
C PRO A 704 2.39 -10.95 29.19
N VAL A 705 3.49 -11.57 29.60
CA VAL A 705 3.67 -13.03 29.53
C VAL A 705 3.47 -13.59 30.94
N PRO A 706 2.79 -14.73 31.12
CA PRO A 706 2.72 -15.42 32.39
C PRO A 706 4.11 -15.64 33.02
N VAL A 707 4.32 -15.09 34.22
CA VAL A 707 5.61 -15.15 34.91
C VAL A 707 5.61 -16.18 36.04
N ARG A 708 6.68 -16.97 36.10
CA ARG A 708 7.02 -17.80 37.27
C ARG A 708 8.14 -17.13 38.08
N LEU A 709 7.83 -16.73 39.30
CA LEU A 709 8.75 -16.01 40.18
C LEU A 709 9.82 -16.92 40.80
N ASP A 710 11.05 -16.42 40.87
CA ASP A 710 12.11 -16.93 41.73
C ASP A 710 12.10 -16.20 43.08
N TYR A 711 11.41 -16.76 44.07
CA TYR A 711 11.29 -16.14 45.38
C TYR A 711 12.63 -15.89 46.09
N SER A 712 13.71 -16.60 45.73
CA SER A 712 15.03 -16.40 46.32
C SER A 712 15.66 -15.05 45.91
N PHE A 713 15.22 -14.50 44.78
CA PHE A 713 15.68 -13.22 44.24
C PHE A 713 15.17 -12.01 45.04
N PHE A 714 14.13 -12.20 45.86
CA PHE A 714 13.42 -11.13 46.55
C PHE A 714 13.58 -11.22 48.07
N GLU A 715 13.30 -10.12 48.75
CA GLU A 715 13.05 -10.10 50.18
C GLU A 715 11.56 -10.20 50.47
N LYS A 716 11.22 -10.82 51.62
CA LYS A 716 9.85 -10.85 52.14
C LYS A 716 9.70 -9.76 53.19
N LYS A 717 8.73 -8.86 52.99
CA LYS A 717 8.44 -7.81 53.98
C LYS A 717 7.85 -8.46 55.24
N LYS A 718 8.44 -8.21 56.42
CA LYS A 718 8.15 -8.92 57.69
C LYS A 718 6.67 -8.93 58.16
N ASN A 719 5.76 -8.17 57.56
CA ASN A 719 4.32 -8.13 57.90
C ASN A 719 3.38 -8.06 56.67
N ARG A 720 3.85 -8.35 55.44
CA ARG A 720 3.00 -8.30 54.23
C ARG A 720 3.25 -9.51 53.32
N LEU A 721 2.20 -9.93 52.61
CA LEU A 721 2.24 -11.00 51.60
C LEU A 721 3.02 -10.64 50.32
N GLY A 722 3.72 -9.51 50.26
CA GLY A 722 4.38 -8.97 49.07
C GLY A 722 5.90 -9.10 49.08
N LEU A 723 6.47 -9.23 47.88
CA LEU A 723 7.91 -9.28 47.63
C LEU A 723 8.49 -7.86 47.46
N VAL A 724 9.79 -7.72 47.76
CA VAL A 724 10.55 -6.47 47.61
C VAL A 724 11.88 -6.77 46.89
N PRO A 725 12.35 -5.90 45.97
CA PRO A 725 13.67 -6.05 45.34
C PRO A 725 14.81 -6.05 46.36
N LYS A 726 15.87 -6.82 46.10
CA LYS A 726 17.13 -6.79 46.85
C LYS A 726 18.07 -5.75 46.25
N GLU A 727 18.74 -4.97 47.10
CA GLU A 727 19.61 -3.86 46.69
C GLU A 727 20.77 -4.27 45.75
N ASN A 728 21.42 -5.40 46.02
CA ASN A 728 22.55 -5.89 45.22
C ASN A 728 22.14 -6.67 43.95
N ASN A 729 20.84 -6.93 43.76
CA ASN A 729 20.35 -7.68 42.62
C ASN A 729 19.98 -6.73 41.45
N PRO A 730 20.05 -7.20 40.19
CA PRO A 730 19.46 -6.47 39.07
C PRO A 730 17.98 -6.15 39.32
N CYS A 731 17.46 -5.08 38.71
CA CYS A 731 16.04 -4.77 38.80
C CYS A 731 15.21 -5.98 38.35
N PRO A 732 14.17 -6.38 39.11
CA PRO A 732 13.33 -7.51 38.75
C PRO A 732 12.59 -7.28 37.42
N CYS A 733 12.02 -8.34 36.87
CA CYS A 733 11.25 -8.25 35.63
C CYS A 733 10.05 -7.30 35.83
N TYR A 734 9.78 -6.48 34.83
CA TYR A 734 8.61 -5.60 34.86
C TYR A 734 7.33 -6.44 34.70
N ILE A 735 6.45 -6.38 35.71
CA ILE A 735 5.15 -7.05 35.70
C ILE A 735 4.07 -5.97 35.55
N ALA A 736 3.57 -5.83 34.32
CA ALA A 736 2.57 -4.84 33.95
C ALA A 736 1.16 -5.27 34.42
N PRO A 737 0.44 -4.43 35.20
CA PRO A 737 -0.92 -4.73 35.61
C PRO A 737 -1.94 -4.53 34.48
N ILE A 738 -2.74 -5.55 34.19
CA ILE A 738 -3.80 -5.51 33.19
C ILE A 738 -5.03 -4.85 33.81
N LYS A 739 -5.32 -3.62 33.40
CA LYS A 739 -6.43 -2.81 33.95
C LYS A 739 -7.81 -3.35 33.53
N VAL A 740 -8.69 -3.52 34.53
CA VAL A 740 -10.08 -3.95 34.40
C VAL A 740 -10.98 -3.00 35.17
N ILE A 741 -12.04 -2.50 34.53
CA ILE A 741 -13.02 -1.61 35.12
C ILE A 741 -14.27 -2.40 35.50
N VAL A 742 -14.71 -2.28 36.75
CA VAL A 742 -15.90 -2.95 37.27
C VAL A 742 -16.94 -1.91 37.67
N HIS A 743 -18.10 -1.96 37.03
CA HIS A 743 -19.24 -1.12 37.38
C HIS A 743 -20.18 -1.87 38.32
N MET A 744 -20.54 -1.20 39.41
CA MET A 744 -21.56 -1.69 40.35
C MET A 744 -22.95 -1.26 39.88
N GLU A 745 -23.99 -1.95 40.35
CA GLU A 745 -25.37 -1.55 40.07
C GLU A 745 -25.71 -0.15 40.61
N GLY A 746 -26.67 0.49 39.96
CA GLY A 746 -27.16 1.79 40.38
C GLY A 746 -27.82 1.70 41.75
N SER A 747 -27.42 2.57 42.68
CA SER A 747 -28.00 2.66 44.01
C SER A 747 -28.20 4.12 44.41
N GLY A 748 -29.33 4.44 45.05
CA GLY A 748 -29.54 5.75 45.67
C GLY A 748 -28.69 5.98 46.92
N LYS A 749 -27.96 4.95 47.39
CA LYS A 749 -27.09 5.00 48.57
C LYS A 749 -25.66 5.44 48.26
N TRP A 750 -25.32 5.67 46.99
CA TRP A 750 -24.02 6.26 46.65
C TRP A 750 -23.95 7.69 47.22
N PRO A 751 -22.86 8.05 47.92
CA PRO A 751 -22.70 9.39 48.46
C PRO A 751 -22.53 10.44 47.36
N SER A 752 -22.87 11.69 47.67
CA SER A 752 -22.71 12.84 46.78
C SER A 752 -21.36 13.54 46.90
N GLU A 753 -20.58 13.25 47.95
CA GLU A 753 -19.27 13.86 48.16
C GLU A 753 -18.14 13.02 47.52
N PRO A 754 -17.21 13.62 46.74
CA PRO A 754 -16.12 12.88 46.08
C PRO A 754 -15.27 12.01 47.01
N MET A 755 -14.89 12.50 48.19
CA MET A 755 -14.07 11.72 49.14
C MET A 755 -14.84 10.53 49.71
N ALA A 756 -16.13 10.68 49.98
CA ALA A 756 -16.98 9.58 50.42
C ALA A 756 -17.11 8.51 49.32
N ILE A 757 -17.24 8.90 48.04
CA ILE A 757 -17.25 7.96 46.92
C ILE A 757 -15.95 7.16 46.87
N ARG A 758 -14.79 7.81 47.03
CA ARG A 758 -13.48 7.14 47.07
C ARG A 758 -13.40 6.11 48.20
N HIS A 759 -13.90 6.44 49.41
CA HIS A 759 -13.95 5.48 50.52
C HIS A 759 -14.89 4.30 50.26
N VAL A 760 -16.05 4.53 49.65
CA VAL A 760 -16.99 3.46 49.28
C VAL A 760 -16.36 2.52 48.24
N LYS A 761 -15.67 3.07 47.24
CA LYS A 761 -14.90 2.26 46.27
C LYS A 761 -13.82 1.41 46.95
N ALA A 762 -13.05 2.01 47.86
CA ALA A 762 -12.05 1.27 48.65
C ALA A 762 -12.69 0.13 49.45
N ALA A 763 -13.88 0.33 50.01
CA ALA A 763 -14.63 -0.73 50.70
C ALA A 763 -15.04 -1.86 49.74
N PHE A 764 -15.49 -1.54 48.51
CA PHE A 764 -15.73 -2.55 47.48
C PHE A 764 -14.45 -3.30 47.09
N HIS A 765 -13.30 -2.63 46.97
CA HIS A 765 -12.02 -3.31 46.71
C HIS A 765 -11.64 -4.30 47.81
N ILE A 766 -11.89 -3.97 49.08
CA ILE A 766 -11.66 -4.88 50.22
C ILE A 766 -12.61 -6.07 50.17
N CYS A 767 -13.90 -5.85 49.89
CA CYS A 767 -14.89 -6.92 49.78
C CYS A 767 -14.58 -7.86 48.61
N LEU A 768 -14.28 -7.31 47.44
CA LEU A 768 -13.85 -8.08 46.26
C LEU A 768 -12.59 -8.92 46.57
N ARG A 769 -11.61 -8.35 47.27
CA ARG A 769 -10.42 -9.08 47.72
C ARG A 769 -10.79 -10.30 48.56
N GLU A 770 -11.69 -10.15 49.52
CA GLU A 770 -12.11 -11.24 50.43
C GLU A 770 -12.82 -12.35 49.66
N LEU A 771 -13.76 -11.99 48.78
CA LEU A 771 -14.49 -12.97 47.98
C LEU A 771 -13.58 -13.72 47.00
N LEU A 772 -12.69 -13.02 46.31
CA LEU A 772 -11.73 -13.64 45.39
C LEU A 772 -10.71 -14.53 46.10
N CYS A 773 -10.25 -14.14 47.29
CA CYS A 773 -9.39 -14.98 48.13
C CYS A 773 -10.14 -16.24 48.61
N ASN A 774 -11.39 -16.10 49.06
CA ASN A 774 -12.13 -17.20 49.69
C ASN A 774 -12.74 -18.18 48.68
N GLN A 775 -13.33 -17.67 47.60
CA GLN A 775 -14.06 -18.48 46.62
C GLN A 775 -13.17 -19.04 45.50
N HIS A 776 -12.06 -18.35 45.18
CA HIS A 776 -11.20 -18.71 44.04
C HIS A 776 -9.72 -18.86 44.39
N ASN A 777 -9.33 -18.70 45.66
CA ASN A 777 -7.96 -18.84 46.15
C ASN A 777 -6.94 -17.95 45.41
N TYR A 778 -7.37 -16.77 44.96
CA TYR A 778 -6.47 -15.79 44.36
C TYR A 778 -5.68 -15.02 45.42
N ARG A 779 -4.48 -14.59 45.05
CA ARG A 779 -3.69 -13.67 45.87
C ARG A 779 -4.00 -12.25 45.43
N CYS A 780 -4.50 -11.45 46.36
CA CYS A 780 -5.04 -10.13 46.07
C CYS A 780 -4.46 -9.06 46.99
N HIS A 781 -4.29 -7.83 46.47
CA HIS A 781 -3.92 -6.65 47.24
C HIS A 781 -4.87 -5.49 46.96
N ALA A 782 -5.65 -5.10 47.97
CA ALA A 782 -6.53 -3.94 47.88
C ALA A 782 -5.78 -2.66 48.31
N THR A 783 -5.99 -1.60 47.55
CA THR A 783 -5.60 -0.22 47.85
C THR A 783 -6.85 0.67 47.77
N PRO A 784 -6.81 1.94 48.20
CA PRO A 784 -7.95 2.83 48.05
C PRO A 784 -8.39 3.08 46.60
N GLY A 785 -7.48 2.94 45.63
CA GLY A 785 -7.78 3.20 44.21
C GLY A 785 -8.13 1.95 43.40
N TYR A 786 -7.60 0.79 43.78
CA TYR A 786 -7.69 -0.43 42.98
C TYR A 786 -7.42 -1.70 43.78
N LEU A 787 -7.75 -2.84 43.18
CA LEU A 787 -7.47 -4.19 43.66
C LEU A 787 -6.58 -4.93 42.65
N ASP A 788 -5.36 -5.29 43.04
CA ASP A 788 -4.49 -6.15 42.23
C ASP A 788 -4.79 -7.63 42.53
N VAL A 789 -4.96 -8.44 41.48
CA VAL A 789 -5.27 -9.88 41.52
C VAL A 789 -4.19 -10.65 40.76
N TRP A 790 -3.48 -11.53 41.46
CA TRP A 790 -2.47 -12.42 40.88
C TRP A 790 -3.13 -13.73 40.42
N LYS A 791 -3.17 -13.94 39.10
CA LYS A 791 -3.87 -15.06 38.45
C LYS A 791 -3.04 -15.55 37.27
N ASP A 792 -2.79 -16.87 37.19
CA ASP A 792 -2.10 -17.53 36.08
C ASP A 792 -0.73 -16.91 35.71
N GLY A 793 0.00 -16.38 36.68
CA GLY A 793 1.28 -15.68 36.40
C GLY A 793 1.13 -14.26 35.85
N LEU A 794 -0.10 -13.72 35.82
CA LEU A 794 -0.46 -12.37 35.38
C LEU A 794 -1.05 -11.57 36.55
N VAL A 795 -1.01 -10.24 36.42
CA VAL A 795 -1.65 -9.31 37.37
C VAL A 795 -2.81 -8.61 36.68
N PHE A 796 -4.00 -8.68 37.28
CA PHE A 796 -5.15 -7.88 36.90
C PHE A 796 -5.41 -6.79 37.93
N ARG A 797 -5.47 -5.53 37.49
CA ARG A 797 -5.77 -4.37 38.34
C ARG A 797 -7.23 -3.97 38.16
N ILE A 798 -8.06 -4.33 39.13
CA ILE A 798 -9.49 -4.07 39.15
C ILE A 798 -9.77 -2.70 39.77
N GLN A 799 -10.43 -1.83 39.03
CA GLN A 799 -10.88 -0.52 39.50
C GLN A 799 -12.41 -0.48 39.51
N VAL A 800 -12.99 -0.12 40.66
CA VAL A 800 -14.44 0.06 40.80
C VAL A 800 -14.80 1.43 40.25
N ALA A 801 -15.73 1.48 39.31
CA ALA A 801 -16.22 2.70 38.67
C ALA A 801 -17.68 2.95 39.04
N TYR A 802 -18.02 4.23 39.21
CA TYR A 802 -19.37 4.68 39.49
C TYR A 802 -19.83 5.66 38.40
N HIS A 803 -20.93 5.35 37.74
CA HIS A 803 -21.39 6.08 36.55
C HIS A 803 -21.67 7.58 36.78
N ARG A 804 -22.05 8.01 37.99
CA ARG A 804 -22.35 9.43 38.29
C ARG A 804 -21.14 10.21 38.79
N GLU A 805 -20.03 9.55 39.09
CA GLU A 805 -18.87 10.20 39.69
C GLU A 805 -18.26 11.29 38.78
N PRO A 806 -18.11 11.10 37.44
CA PRO A 806 -17.66 12.20 36.59
C PRO A 806 -18.60 13.41 36.63
N GLN A 807 -19.91 13.21 36.75
CA GLN A 807 -20.89 14.31 36.84
C GLN A 807 -20.81 15.00 38.21
N ILE A 808 -20.66 14.24 39.29
CA ILE A 808 -20.49 14.78 40.65
C ILE A 808 -19.20 15.59 40.75
N LEU A 809 -18.11 15.14 40.11
CA LEU A 809 -16.86 15.91 40.06
C LEU A 809 -17.00 17.23 39.31
N ARG A 810 -18.01 17.39 38.45
CA ARG A 810 -18.31 18.65 37.74
C ARG A 810 -19.19 19.58 38.55
N GLU A 811 -19.82 19.10 39.61
CA GLU A 811 -20.65 19.92 40.47
C GLU A 811 -19.77 20.82 41.33
N SER A 812 -20.04 22.13 41.28
CA SER A 812 -19.41 23.11 42.16
C SER A 812 -20.46 24.07 42.70
N LEU A 813 -20.31 24.49 43.96
CA LEU A 813 -21.21 25.46 44.59
C LEU A 813 -20.62 26.85 44.45
N THR A 814 -21.41 27.81 43.98
CA THR A 814 -21.02 29.22 44.02
C THR A 814 -21.01 29.73 45.47
N PRO A 815 -20.36 30.87 45.77
CA PRO A 815 -20.39 31.48 47.10
C PRO A 815 -21.82 31.74 47.63
N GLU A 816 -22.78 31.92 46.73
CA GLU A 816 -24.21 32.13 47.01
C GLU A 816 -25.00 30.83 47.19
N GLY A 817 -24.36 29.66 47.08
CA GLY A 817 -24.97 28.35 47.28
C GLY A 817 -25.66 27.75 46.05
N MET A 818 -25.46 28.31 44.84
CA MET A 818 -26.02 27.77 43.60
C MET A 818 -25.14 26.64 43.05
N LEU A 819 -25.76 25.53 42.65
CA LEU A 819 -25.08 24.42 41.98
C LEU A 819 -24.79 24.78 40.52
N ILE A 820 -23.51 24.83 40.16
CA ILE A 820 -23.02 25.02 38.79
C ILE A 820 -22.25 23.80 38.32
N TYR A 821 -22.43 23.44 37.05
CA TYR A 821 -21.69 22.35 36.41
C TYR A 821 -20.50 22.94 35.65
N ARG A 822 -19.29 22.62 36.10
CA ARG A 822 -18.04 23.06 35.48
C ARG A 822 -17.14 21.86 35.19
N ASP A 823 -16.83 21.69 33.92
CA ASP A 823 -15.89 20.65 33.50
C ASP A 823 -14.48 20.92 34.03
N ASN A 824 -13.77 19.86 34.38
CA ASN A 824 -12.45 19.94 35.00
C ASN A 824 -11.58 18.72 34.64
N ALA A 825 -10.27 18.84 34.86
CA ALA A 825 -9.29 17.83 34.47
C ALA A 825 -9.51 16.48 35.17
N GLU A 826 -9.93 16.48 36.45
CA GLU A 826 -10.16 15.25 37.20
C GLU A 826 -11.35 14.46 36.65
N ALA A 827 -12.48 15.15 36.41
CA ALA A 827 -13.67 14.55 35.80
C ALA A 827 -13.39 14.00 34.40
N GLN A 828 -12.67 14.76 33.57
CA GLN A 828 -12.28 14.35 32.22
C GLN A 828 -11.36 13.12 32.23
N ALA A 829 -10.38 13.08 33.13
CA ALA A 829 -9.46 11.95 33.26
C ALA A 829 -10.21 10.68 33.71
N LEU A 830 -11.14 10.81 34.66
CA LEU A 830 -11.96 9.69 35.11
C LEU A 830 -12.87 9.17 33.98
N GLU A 831 -13.55 10.06 33.25
CA GLU A 831 -14.39 9.69 32.10
C GLU A 831 -13.58 9.00 31.00
N LEU A 832 -12.38 9.51 30.68
CA LEU A 832 -11.46 8.87 29.75
C LEU A 832 -11.13 7.43 30.17
N GLU A 833 -10.82 7.23 31.46
CA GLU A 833 -10.43 5.94 32.02
C GLU A 833 -11.59 4.94 32.12
N THR A 834 -12.78 5.37 32.55
CA THR A 834 -13.89 4.46 32.83
C THR A 834 -14.89 4.30 31.68
N LEU A 835 -14.90 5.21 30.70
CA LEU A 835 -15.86 5.17 29.58
C LEU A 835 -15.16 5.04 28.22
N HIS A 836 -14.25 5.96 27.89
CA HIS A 836 -13.67 6.00 26.54
C HIS A 836 -12.66 4.87 26.28
N LYS A 837 -11.75 4.58 27.22
CA LYS A 837 -10.75 3.50 27.08
C LYS A 837 -11.37 2.10 26.98
N PRO A 838 -12.35 1.73 27.82
CA PRO A 838 -13.01 0.43 27.68
C PRO A 838 -13.76 0.28 26.35
N PHE A 839 -14.47 1.33 25.92
CA PHE A 839 -15.16 1.34 24.63
C PHE A 839 -14.18 1.15 23.46
N LEU A 840 -13.09 1.91 23.45
CA LEU A 840 -12.05 1.79 22.43
C LEU A 840 -11.44 0.38 22.44
N THR A 841 -11.20 -0.19 23.63
CA THR A 841 -10.63 -1.53 23.79
C THR A 841 -11.52 -2.60 23.17
N SER A 842 -12.80 -2.61 23.51
CA SER A 842 -13.77 -3.56 22.94
C SER A 842 -13.88 -3.43 21.42
N THR A 843 -13.92 -2.18 20.92
CA THR A 843 -14.07 -1.91 19.49
C THR A 843 -12.86 -2.35 18.68
N LEU A 844 -11.65 -2.02 19.15
CA LEU A 844 -10.41 -2.43 18.49
C LEU A 844 -10.12 -3.93 18.63
N HIS A 845 -10.57 -4.56 19.72
CA HIS A 845 -10.55 -6.01 19.81
C HIS A 845 -11.39 -6.64 18.69
N GLY A 846 -12.59 -6.11 18.41
CA GLY A 846 -13.40 -6.54 17.26
C GLY A 846 -12.67 -6.37 15.93
N LEU A 847 -11.97 -5.25 15.74
CA LEU A 847 -11.16 -5.00 14.54
C LEU A 847 -10.02 -6.02 14.37
N GLN A 848 -9.36 -6.41 15.46
CA GLN A 848 -8.35 -7.47 15.44
C GLN A 848 -8.92 -8.83 15.03
N GLN A 849 -10.16 -9.16 15.45
CA GLN A 849 -10.81 -10.40 15.03
C GLN A 849 -11.12 -10.40 13.53
N GLN A 850 -11.42 -9.23 12.97
CA GLN A 850 -11.66 -9.08 11.54
C GLN A 850 -10.34 -9.09 10.74
N TYR A 851 -9.29 -8.46 11.25
CA TYR A 851 -8.00 -8.32 10.59
C TYR A 851 -6.86 -8.81 11.48
N GLY A 852 -6.47 -10.08 11.31
CA GLY A 852 -5.52 -10.76 12.21
C GLY A 852 -4.13 -10.12 12.34
N CYS A 853 -3.73 -9.22 11.43
CA CYS A 853 -2.44 -8.51 11.51
C CYS A 853 -2.53 -7.10 12.14
N PHE A 854 -3.73 -6.58 12.43
CA PHE A 854 -3.94 -5.22 12.96
C PHE A 854 -3.09 -4.94 14.21
N GLY A 855 -3.18 -5.81 15.22
CA GLY A 855 -2.46 -5.68 16.48
C GLY A 855 -0.94 -5.66 16.29
N VAL A 856 -0.40 -6.47 15.38
CA VAL A 856 1.04 -6.50 15.08
C VAL A 856 1.49 -5.18 14.43
N VAL A 857 0.67 -4.62 13.53
CA VAL A 857 0.94 -3.31 12.92
C VAL A 857 0.94 -2.21 13.99
N CYS A 858 -0.04 -2.19 14.90
CA CYS A 858 -0.06 -1.25 16.03
C CYS A 858 1.21 -1.35 16.86
N ARG A 859 1.71 -2.57 17.08
CA ARG A 859 2.90 -2.81 17.89
C ARG A 859 4.18 -2.35 17.20
N LEU A 860 4.31 -2.56 15.90
CA LEU A 860 5.41 -1.98 15.11
C LEU A 860 5.36 -0.45 15.14
N ALA A 861 4.17 0.15 14.93
CA ALA A 861 3.98 1.59 14.95
C ALA A 861 4.37 2.21 16.31
N LYS A 862 3.87 1.64 17.41
CA LYS A 862 4.21 2.08 18.76
C LYS A 862 5.67 1.83 19.11
N ARG A 863 6.25 0.69 18.69
CA ARG A 863 7.69 0.42 18.89
C ARG A 863 8.54 1.48 18.20
N TRP A 864 8.18 1.85 16.98
CA TRP A 864 8.85 2.90 16.21
C TRP A 864 8.72 4.25 16.91
N LEU A 865 7.50 4.69 17.25
CA LEU A 865 7.27 5.95 17.98
C LEU A 865 8.06 6.00 19.29
N ALA A 866 8.07 4.92 20.07
CA ALA A 866 8.83 4.81 21.32
C ALA A 866 10.34 4.98 21.07
N SER A 867 10.87 4.25 20.09
CA SER A 867 12.29 4.28 19.76
C SER A 867 12.75 5.62 19.17
N GLN A 868 11.84 6.36 18.54
CA GLN A 868 12.07 7.70 17.99
C GLN A 868 11.76 8.82 19.00
N PHE A 869 11.42 8.47 20.24
CA PHE A 869 11.06 9.40 21.33
C PHE A 869 9.80 10.25 21.08
N LEU A 870 8.78 9.65 20.46
CA LEU A 870 7.52 10.30 20.08
C LEU A 870 6.27 9.70 20.75
N LEU A 871 6.41 8.60 21.51
CA LEU A 871 5.24 7.88 22.07
C LEU A 871 4.43 8.69 23.07
N GLU A 872 5.05 9.66 23.75
CA GLU A 872 4.34 10.53 24.69
C GLU A 872 3.53 11.63 23.98
N ASP A 873 4.00 12.08 22.82
CA ASP A 873 3.31 13.06 21.99
C ASP A 873 2.19 12.42 21.17
N ILE A 874 2.45 11.23 20.61
CA ILE A 874 1.48 10.41 19.89
C ILE A 874 1.23 9.16 20.74
N ARG A 875 0.30 9.31 21.69
CA ARG A 875 -0.03 8.28 22.69
C ARG A 875 -0.52 6.99 22.06
N GLU A 876 -0.50 5.92 22.84
CA GLU A 876 -0.79 4.56 22.38
C GLU A 876 -2.20 4.42 21.77
N GLU A 877 -3.23 5.04 22.35
CA GLU A 877 -4.59 5.03 21.79
C GLU A 877 -4.71 5.82 20.48
N ALA A 878 -4.03 6.96 20.37
CA ALA A 878 -3.98 7.71 19.11
C ALA A 878 -3.29 6.89 18.02
N THR A 879 -2.19 6.22 18.36
CA THR A 879 -1.48 5.31 17.45
C THR A 879 -2.37 4.16 16.99
N ASP A 880 -3.13 3.55 17.91
CA ASP A 880 -4.08 2.48 17.57
C ASP A 880 -5.14 2.97 16.56
N LEU A 881 -5.62 4.22 16.69
CA LEU A 881 -6.56 4.84 15.76
C LEU A 881 -5.94 5.18 14.40
N LEU A 882 -4.70 5.68 14.38
CA LEU A 882 -3.93 5.90 13.14
C LEU A 882 -3.75 4.60 12.36
N VAL A 883 -3.48 3.49 13.05
CA VAL A 883 -3.38 2.19 12.40
C VAL A 883 -4.76 1.69 11.99
N ALA A 884 -5.80 1.86 12.82
CA ALA A 884 -7.15 1.44 12.49
C ALA A 884 -7.68 2.09 11.20
N SER A 885 -7.33 3.35 10.92
CA SER A 885 -7.71 4.00 9.66
C SER A 885 -7.15 3.29 8.43
N LEU A 886 -5.99 2.63 8.52
CA LEU A 886 -5.41 1.87 7.40
C LEU A 886 -6.23 0.64 7.00
N PHE A 887 -7.01 0.09 7.95
CA PHE A 887 -7.87 -1.06 7.73
C PHE A 887 -9.30 -0.64 7.36
N LEU A 888 -9.81 0.42 7.98
CA LEU A 888 -11.17 0.92 7.78
C LEU A 888 -11.31 1.78 6.52
N HIS A 889 -10.26 2.53 6.15
CA HIS A 889 -10.21 3.41 5.00
C HIS A 889 -8.94 3.15 4.17
N PRO A 890 -8.81 1.95 3.56
CA PRO A 890 -7.56 1.50 2.96
C PRO A 890 -7.21 2.16 1.62
N ALA A 891 -8.11 2.93 1.01
CA ALA A 891 -7.96 3.51 -0.32
C ALA A 891 -6.64 4.32 -0.45
N PRO A 892 -5.90 4.21 -1.56
CA PRO A 892 -6.22 3.46 -2.79
C PRO A 892 -5.80 1.99 -2.76
N PHE A 893 -5.52 1.44 -1.59
CA PHE A 893 -5.12 0.05 -1.39
C PHE A 893 -6.29 -0.79 -0.85
N THR A 894 -6.07 -2.10 -0.70
CA THR A 894 -6.90 -3.01 0.11
C THR A 894 -6.44 -2.98 1.58
N PRO A 895 -7.24 -3.44 2.56
CA PRO A 895 -6.76 -3.56 3.94
C PRO A 895 -5.45 -4.37 4.03
N PRO A 896 -4.47 -3.96 4.85
CA PRO A 896 -3.22 -4.71 4.99
C PRO A 896 -3.45 -6.15 5.44
N SER A 897 -2.74 -7.10 4.84
CA SER A 897 -2.72 -8.51 5.29
C SER A 897 -1.35 -8.96 5.80
N SER A 898 -0.34 -8.09 5.75
CA SER A 898 0.96 -8.33 6.38
C SER A 898 1.38 -7.19 7.32
N PRO A 899 2.09 -7.49 8.43
CA PRO A 899 2.56 -6.46 9.36
C PRO A 899 3.49 -5.42 8.70
N GLN A 900 4.35 -5.87 7.79
CA GLN A 900 5.30 -5.00 7.10
C GLN A 900 4.58 -3.93 6.27
N VAL A 901 3.60 -4.32 5.45
CA VAL A 901 2.86 -3.37 4.60
C VAL A 901 2.05 -2.41 5.46
N GLY A 902 1.40 -2.90 6.51
CA GLY A 902 0.70 -2.03 7.45
C GLY A 902 1.62 -0.98 8.09
N PHE A 903 2.84 -1.37 8.46
CA PHE A 903 3.81 -0.45 9.04
C PHE A 903 4.35 0.57 8.02
N LEU A 904 4.66 0.16 6.79
CA LEU A 904 5.07 1.09 5.72
C LEU A 904 3.95 2.10 5.41
N ARG A 905 2.68 1.67 5.41
CA ARG A 905 1.53 2.55 5.21
C ARG A 905 1.27 3.47 6.40
N PHE A 906 1.55 3.04 7.63
CA PHE A 906 1.52 3.90 8.81
C PHE A 906 2.54 5.05 8.69
N LEU A 907 3.79 4.74 8.33
CA LEU A 907 4.82 5.77 8.10
C LEU A 907 4.42 6.71 6.96
N HIS A 908 3.87 6.16 5.88
CA HIS A 908 3.36 6.95 4.76
C HIS A 908 2.26 7.92 5.22
N LEU A 909 1.21 7.42 5.89
CA LEU A 909 0.12 8.22 6.44
C LEU A 909 0.65 9.35 7.32
N LEU A 910 1.55 9.03 8.27
CA LEU A 910 2.10 10.03 9.18
C LEU A 910 2.88 11.12 8.43
N SER A 911 3.62 10.75 7.38
CA SER A 911 4.46 11.66 6.60
C SER A 911 3.74 12.49 5.54
N THR A 912 2.64 12.00 4.97
CA THR A 912 1.98 12.63 3.81
C THR A 912 0.59 13.18 4.08
N PHE A 913 -0.05 12.79 5.19
CA PHE A 913 -1.38 13.31 5.54
C PHE A 913 -1.32 14.80 5.86
N ASP A 914 -2.28 15.56 5.33
CA ASP A 914 -2.40 16.99 5.60
C ASP A 914 -3.11 17.26 6.92
N TRP A 915 -2.34 17.15 8.01
CA TRP A 915 -2.78 17.43 9.38
C TRP A 915 -3.29 18.86 9.60
N LYS A 916 -2.93 19.79 8.71
CA LYS A 916 -3.34 21.19 8.84
C LYS A 916 -4.76 21.39 8.35
N ASN A 917 -5.08 20.87 7.17
CA ASN A 917 -6.35 21.19 6.51
C ASN A 917 -7.38 20.06 6.57
N ASN A 918 -7.02 18.86 7.03
CA ASN A 918 -7.94 17.72 7.07
C ASN A 918 -8.01 17.05 8.45
N PRO A 919 -9.21 16.68 8.93
CA PRO A 919 -9.37 15.80 10.08
C PRO A 919 -9.19 14.34 9.67
N LEU A 920 -8.54 13.53 10.50
CA LEU A 920 -8.49 12.07 10.27
C LEU A 920 -9.76 11.43 10.84
N ILE A 921 -10.66 10.97 9.98
CA ILE A 921 -11.90 10.30 10.38
C ILE A 921 -11.64 8.79 10.49
N VAL A 922 -11.92 8.22 11.66
CA VAL A 922 -11.82 6.78 11.94
C VAL A 922 -13.22 6.24 12.22
N ASN A 923 -13.89 5.74 11.18
CA ASN A 923 -15.29 5.30 11.26
C ASN A 923 -15.44 3.90 11.90
N LEU A 924 -15.20 3.82 13.20
CA LEU A 924 -15.29 2.57 13.96
C LEU A 924 -16.70 1.95 13.85
N ASN A 925 -16.77 0.67 13.46
CA ASN A 925 -18.00 -0.10 13.25
C ASN A 925 -18.99 0.53 12.24
N GLY A 926 -18.54 1.41 11.34
CA GLY A 926 -19.39 2.03 10.32
C GLY A 926 -20.51 2.93 10.88
N LYS A 927 -20.32 3.49 12.08
CA LYS A 927 -21.35 4.28 12.78
C LYS A 927 -21.55 5.69 12.23
N LEU A 928 -20.56 6.25 11.52
CA LEU A 928 -20.64 7.56 10.88
C LEU A 928 -21.14 7.42 9.45
N THR A 929 -22.24 8.10 9.14
CA THR A 929 -22.78 8.23 7.79
C THR A 929 -21.94 9.21 6.94
N ALA A 930 -22.05 9.14 5.61
CA ALA A 930 -21.34 10.07 4.71
C ALA A 930 -21.71 11.55 4.94
N VAL A 931 -22.97 11.81 5.29
CA VAL A 931 -23.46 13.15 5.65
C VAL A 931 -22.75 13.65 6.91
N GLU A 932 -22.73 12.84 7.97
CA GLU A 932 -22.03 13.22 9.21
C GLU A 932 -20.54 13.45 9.00
N GLN A 933 -19.88 12.67 8.14
CA GLN A 933 -18.47 12.89 7.82
C GLN A 933 -18.23 14.22 7.10
N THR A 934 -19.18 14.64 6.26
CA THR A 934 -19.12 15.95 5.59
C THR A 934 -19.33 17.07 6.59
N ASP A 935 -20.29 16.94 7.51
CA ASP A 935 -20.53 17.90 8.58
C ASP A 935 -19.30 18.05 9.48
N ILE A 936 -18.65 16.93 9.85
CA ILE A 936 -17.40 16.92 10.62
C ILE A 936 -16.29 17.72 9.91
N LYS A 937 -16.14 17.56 8.60
CA LYS A 937 -15.13 18.31 7.82
C LYS A 937 -15.45 19.81 7.81
N ASN A 938 -16.72 20.18 7.62
CA ASN A 938 -17.15 21.58 7.64
C ASN A 938 -16.92 22.23 9.01
N ASP A 939 -17.30 21.54 10.09
CA ASP A 939 -17.09 22.00 11.47
C ASP A 939 -15.60 22.14 11.81
N PHE A 940 -14.78 21.20 11.33
CA PHE A 940 -13.32 21.24 11.50
C PHE A 940 -12.72 22.48 10.85
N VAL A 941 -13.10 22.79 9.61
CA VAL A 941 -12.62 23.99 8.90
C VAL A 941 -13.09 25.26 9.61
N ALA A 942 -14.35 25.32 10.01
CA ALA A 942 -14.92 26.47 10.71
C ALA A 942 -14.25 26.74 12.07
N SER A 943 -13.77 25.69 12.75
CA SER A 943 -13.22 25.78 14.11
C SER A 943 -11.71 25.58 14.19
N ARG A 944 -11.01 25.49 13.05
CA ARG A 944 -9.63 24.94 12.96
C ARG A 944 -8.64 25.55 13.94
N GLU A 945 -8.73 26.85 14.18
CA GLU A 945 -7.82 27.59 15.06
C GLU A 945 -7.91 27.16 16.53
N SER A 946 -9.06 26.63 16.97
CA SER A 946 -9.26 26.16 18.35
C SER A 946 -9.03 24.65 18.52
N LEU A 947 -8.79 23.92 17.43
CA LEU A 947 -8.62 22.47 17.44
C LEU A 947 -7.13 22.06 17.52
N PRO A 948 -6.82 20.89 18.10
CA PRO A 948 -5.44 20.42 18.20
C PRO A 948 -4.76 20.26 16.83
N THR A 949 -3.43 20.18 16.84
CA THR A 949 -2.64 20.09 15.60
C THR A 949 -2.94 18.79 14.86
N MET A 950 -2.93 17.66 15.57
CA MET A 950 -3.44 16.38 15.09
C MET A 950 -4.89 16.24 15.58
N PHE A 951 -5.84 16.07 14.67
CA PHE A 951 -7.26 15.94 15.00
C PHE A 951 -7.82 14.62 14.46
N ILE A 952 -8.15 13.69 15.37
CA ILE A 952 -8.66 12.36 15.08
C ILE A 952 -10.12 12.29 15.52
N VAL A 953 -11.01 11.96 14.58
CA VAL A 953 -12.44 11.85 14.81
C VAL A 953 -12.84 10.39 14.92
N THR A 954 -13.69 10.08 15.89
CA THR A 954 -14.33 8.77 16.04
C THR A 954 -15.85 8.95 16.23
N PRO A 955 -16.67 7.89 16.10
CA PRO A 955 -18.11 8.01 16.30
C PRO A 955 -18.54 8.62 17.64
N ASN A 956 -17.74 8.40 18.70
CA ASN A 956 -18.02 8.89 20.05
C ASN A 956 -17.27 10.20 20.38
N ASP A 957 -16.48 10.72 19.44
CA ASP A 957 -15.72 11.95 19.62
C ASP A 957 -15.55 12.66 18.28
N LYS A 958 -16.49 13.58 18.03
CA LYS A 958 -16.60 14.32 16.76
C LYS A 958 -15.99 15.72 16.80
N LYS A 959 -15.71 16.26 18.00
CA LYS A 959 -15.48 17.70 18.20
C LYS A 959 -14.19 18.05 18.91
N VAL A 960 -13.71 17.21 19.83
CA VAL A 960 -12.64 17.58 20.76
C VAL A 960 -11.34 16.85 20.44
N SER A 961 -11.42 15.65 19.85
CA SER A 961 -10.26 14.78 19.61
C SER A 961 -9.54 14.46 20.92
N VAL A 962 -10.28 13.85 21.85
CA VAL A 962 -9.90 13.47 23.22
C VAL A 962 -8.54 12.77 23.28
N TRP A 963 -8.18 11.99 22.25
CA TRP A 963 -6.91 11.27 22.20
C TRP A 963 -5.70 12.15 21.88
N THR A 964 -5.89 13.27 21.18
CA THR A 964 -4.84 14.18 20.69
C THR A 964 -5.04 15.65 21.08
N LYS A 965 -5.99 15.95 21.96
CA LYS A 965 -6.27 17.32 22.43
C LYS A 965 -5.08 17.97 23.15
N GLU A 966 -4.27 17.17 23.85
CA GLU A 966 -3.13 17.63 24.66
C GLU A 966 -1.81 17.63 23.89
N ALA A 967 -1.64 16.69 22.96
CA ALA A 967 -0.42 16.45 22.21
C ALA A 967 -0.75 15.72 20.90
N PRO A 968 0.08 15.84 19.85
CA PRO A 968 1.39 16.49 19.78
C PRO A 968 1.32 18.03 19.66
N SER A 969 2.40 18.70 20.07
CA SER A 969 2.65 20.09 19.66
C SER A 969 2.97 20.17 18.16
N VAL A 970 2.91 21.37 17.58
CA VAL A 970 3.27 21.59 16.17
C VAL A 970 4.69 21.12 15.86
N GLN A 971 5.66 21.43 16.74
CA GLN A 971 7.05 21.04 16.53
C GLN A 971 7.23 19.52 16.61
N MET A 972 6.56 18.86 17.55
CA MET A 972 6.66 17.41 17.73
C MET A 972 5.99 16.66 16.58
N LEU A 973 4.86 17.17 16.06
CA LEU A 973 4.25 16.61 14.86
C LEU A 973 5.14 16.79 13.62
N GLN A 974 5.73 17.97 13.41
CA GLN A 974 6.66 18.20 12.30
C GLN A 974 7.87 17.26 12.38
N ARG A 975 8.41 17.04 13.58
CA ARG A 975 9.48 16.07 13.80
C ARG A 975 9.03 14.65 13.45
N ALA A 976 7.83 14.24 13.89
CA ALA A 976 7.27 12.93 13.58
C ALA A 976 7.09 12.72 12.07
N VAL A 977 6.58 13.74 11.35
CA VAL A 977 6.43 13.74 9.88
C VAL A 977 7.78 13.54 9.19
N MET A 978 8.81 14.29 9.57
CA MET A 978 10.15 14.18 8.97
C MET A 978 10.78 12.81 9.22
N LEU A 979 10.73 12.33 10.47
CA LEU A 979 11.27 11.01 10.83
C LEU A 979 10.53 9.89 10.13
N ALA A 980 9.20 9.99 9.97
CA ALA A 980 8.39 9.01 9.25
C ALA A 980 8.75 8.96 7.76
N ALA A 981 8.90 10.13 7.11
CA ALA A 981 9.31 10.22 5.71
C ALA A 981 10.68 9.58 5.47
N GLU A 982 11.66 9.89 6.33
CA GLU A 982 13.01 9.35 6.20
C GLU A 982 13.08 7.86 6.56
N SER A 983 12.36 7.42 7.59
CA SER A 983 12.25 5.99 7.95
C SER A 983 11.63 5.19 6.80
N LEU A 984 10.57 5.70 6.17
CA LEU A 984 9.93 5.07 5.01
C LEU A 984 10.92 4.94 3.85
N ARG A 985 11.61 6.04 3.51
CA ARG A 985 12.62 6.07 2.44
C ARG A 985 13.73 5.06 2.67
N VAL A 986 14.28 5.01 3.90
CA VAL A 986 15.33 4.07 4.27
C VAL A 986 14.81 2.63 4.16
N LEU A 987 13.65 2.32 4.75
CA LEU A 987 13.09 0.96 4.73
C LEU A 987 12.81 0.48 3.30
N GLU A 988 12.18 1.30 2.47
CA GLU A 988 11.88 0.92 1.07
C GLU A 988 13.17 0.69 0.28
N THR A 989 14.18 1.56 0.43
CA THR A 989 15.47 1.39 -0.24
C THR A 989 16.16 0.09 0.20
N ARG A 990 16.16 -0.21 1.49
CA ARG A 990 16.82 -1.42 2.03
C ARG A 990 16.07 -2.70 1.65
N LEU A 991 14.74 -2.70 1.73
CA LEU A 991 13.90 -3.80 1.27
C LEU A 991 14.07 -4.04 -0.25
N ASP A 992 14.40 -2.99 -1.00
CA ASP A 992 14.67 -3.08 -2.44
C ASP A 992 16.09 -3.59 -2.76
N SER A 993 17.08 -3.30 -1.91
CA SER A 993 18.51 -3.56 -2.18
C SER A 993 18.94 -5.04 -2.29
N GLY A 994 18.12 -6.00 -1.87
CA GLY A 994 18.44 -7.43 -1.97
C GLY A 994 19.58 -7.91 -1.06
N GLU A 995 20.09 -7.09 -0.16
CA GLU A 995 21.13 -7.48 0.79
C GLU A 995 20.55 -7.72 2.19
N LYS A 996 21.23 -8.54 3.01
CA LYS A 996 20.90 -8.68 4.43
C LYS A 996 21.32 -7.41 5.17
N GLN A 997 20.44 -6.42 5.16
CA GLN A 997 20.68 -5.14 5.84
C GLN A 997 19.94 -5.07 7.17
N ASP A 998 20.52 -4.34 8.11
CA ASP A 998 19.94 -4.11 9.42
C ASP A 998 18.74 -3.16 9.33
N MET A 999 17.53 -3.69 9.47
CA MET A 999 16.30 -2.88 9.43
C MET A 999 16.09 -2.04 10.69
N ARG A 1000 16.80 -2.36 11.79
CA ARG A 1000 16.71 -1.61 13.06
C ARG A 1000 17.17 -0.17 12.94
N VAL A 1001 17.90 0.19 11.87
CA VAL A 1001 18.31 1.57 11.62
C VAL A 1001 17.12 2.53 11.58
N ALA A 1002 15.95 2.11 11.07
CA ALA A 1002 14.74 2.94 11.08
C ALA A 1002 14.14 3.15 12.48
N PHE A 1003 14.60 2.39 13.47
CA PHE A 1003 14.18 2.44 14.89
C PHE A 1003 15.28 3.05 15.78
N ARG A 1004 16.42 3.50 15.22
CA ARG A 1004 17.45 4.20 16.00
C ARG A 1004 17.17 5.70 15.94
N PRO A 1005 17.04 6.40 17.09
CA PRO A 1005 16.84 7.83 17.09
C PRO A 1005 18.15 8.57 16.74
N PRO A 1006 18.09 9.71 16.03
CA PRO A 1006 19.26 10.56 15.83
C PRO A 1006 19.62 11.26 17.14
N LEU A 1007 20.66 10.79 17.83
CA LEU A 1007 21.07 11.29 19.15
C LEU A 1007 21.91 12.57 19.07
N GLU A 1008 22.41 12.95 17.89
CA GLU A 1008 23.27 14.12 17.71
C GLU A 1008 22.53 15.45 17.97
N ALA A 1009 21.20 15.45 17.93
CA ALA A 1009 20.37 16.64 18.09
C ALA A 1009 20.13 17.06 19.55
N TYR A 1010 20.63 16.30 20.53
CA TYR A 1010 20.37 16.51 21.96
C TYR A 1010 21.56 17.12 22.69
N ASP A 1011 21.28 17.87 23.76
CA ASP A 1011 22.29 18.62 24.50
C ASP A 1011 23.02 17.76 25.54
N VAL A 1012 22.26 16.89 26.21
CA VAL A 1012 22.76 16.01 27.26
C VAL A 1012 22.17 14.62 27.07
N LEU A 1013 23.00 13.59 27.21
CA LEU A 1013 22.57 12.19 27.23
C LEU A 1013 22.86 11.61 28.62
N ILE A 1014 21.80 11.17 29.31
CA ILE A 1014 21.87 10.48 30.60
C ILE A 1014 21.93 8.98 30.31
N HIS A 1015 23.09 8.37 30.52
CA HIS A 1015 23.29 6.92 30.35
C HIS A 1015 22.90 6.18 31.63
N LEU A 1016 22.03 5.19 31.52
CA LEU A 1016 21.49 4.41 32.63
C LEU A 1016 22.30 3.13 32.87
N ASP A 1017 22.32 2.63 34.11
CA ASP A 1017 22.84 1.30 34.41
C ASP A 1017 21.88 0.24 33.86
N SER A 1018 22.37 -0.57 32.91
CA SER A 1018 21.62 -1.66 32.30
C SER A 1018 21.06 -2.67 33.30
N LYS A 1019 21.70 -2.86 34.47
CA LYS A 1019 21.17 -3.74 35.52
C LYS A 1019 19.84 -3.23 36.09
N GLN A 1020 19.64 -1.92 36.10
CA GLN A 1020 18.45 -1.27 36.65
C GLN A 1020 17.34 -1.04 35.61
N VAL A 1021 17.60 -1.24 34.32
CA VAL A 1021 16.57 -1.13 33.26
C VAL A 1021 15.78 -2.44 33.13
N PRO A 1022 14.52 -2.53 33.59
CA PRO A 1022 13.81 -3.82 33.70
C PRO A 1022 13.47 -4.44 32.34
N LEU A 1023 13.23 -3.62 31.32
CA LEU A 1023 12.86 -4.03 29.96
C LEU A 1023 14.05 -4.12 28.99
N LEU A 1024 15.29 -4.15 29.48
CA LEU A 1024 16.52 -4.14 28.67
C LEU A 1024 16.54 -5.16 27.52
N ALA A 1025 15.99 -6.36 27.72
CA ALA A 1025 15.93 -7.41 26.69
C ALA A 1025 15.00 -7.07 25.51
N LYS A 1026 14.21 -6.00 25.62
CA LYS A 1026 13.26 -5.50 24.60
C LYS A 1026 13.76 -4.24 23.88
N ALA A 1027 14.97 -3.78 24.20
CA ALA A 1027 15.63 -2.67 23.51
C ALA A 1027 15.71 -2.96 22.00
N VAL A 1028 15.73 -1.91 21.17
CA VAL A 1028 15.95 -2.04 19.72
C VAL A 1028 17.25 -2.80 19.44
N ASP A 1029 18.29 -2.45 20.21
CA ASP A 1029 19.60 -3.10 20.20
C ASP A 1029 19.84 -3.78 21.56
N PRO A 1030 19.30 -4.99 21.78
CA PRO A 1030 19.44 -5.69 23.05
C PRO A 1030 20.90 -6.15 23.26
N PRO A 1031 21.44 -6.07 24.49
CA PRO A 1031 22.78 -6.55 24.76
C PRO A 1031 22.87 -8.08 24.67
N VAL A 1032 24.04 -8.58 24.24
CA VAL A 1032 24.30 -10.02 24.05
C VAL A 1032 24.12 -10.81 25.36
N ASN A 1033 24.53 -10.22 26.49
CA ASN A 1033 24.38 -10.83 27.81
C ASN A 1033 23.19 -10.20 28.54
N THR A 1034 22.27 -11.04 28.99
CA THR A 1034 21.14 -10.65 29.84
C THR A 1034 21.37 -11.09 31.29
N PHE A 1035 20.65 -10.47 32.22
CA PHE A 1035 20.73 -10.78 33.65
C PHE A 1035 19.49 -11.56 34.10
N GLN A 1036 19.62 -12.43 35.10
CA GLN A 1036 18.46 -13.01 35.76
C GLN A 1036 17.71 -11.90 36.51
N ARG A 1037 16.39 -11.80 36.28
CA ARG A 1037 15.53 -10.75 36.86
C ARG A 1037 14.40 -11.33 37.73
N GLY A 1038 14.74 -12.35 38.53
CA GLY A 1038 13.82 -12.94 39.50
C GLY A 1038 12.74 -13.86 38.93
N THR A 1039 13.00 -14.51 37.79
CA THR A 1039 12.05 -15.44 37.15
C THR A 1039 12.73 -16.76 36.77
N HIS A 1040 11.93 -17.82 36.68
CA HIS A 1040 12.32 -19.15 36.21
C HIS A 1040 11.68 -19.46 34.85
N GLY A 1041 12.32 -20.29 34.04
CA GLY A 1041 11.70 -20.84 32.81
C GLY A 1041 10.68 -21.95 33.10
N GLY A 1042 9.73 -22.15 32.17
CA GLY A 1042 8.73 -23.23 32.22
C GLY A 1042 7.29 -22.76 32.46
N GLN A 1043 6.33 -23.68 32.51
CA GLN A 1043 4.91 -23.34 32.74
C GLN A 1043 4.68 -22.76 34.14
N PRO A 1044 3.81 -21.74 34.27
CA PRO A 1044 3.44 -21.18 35.57
C PRO A 1044 2.77 -22.26 36.44
N TYR A 1045 3.11 -22.32 37.72
CA TYR A 1045 2.37 -23.15 38.68
C TYR A 1045 1.03 -22.53 39.02
N ALA A 1046 0.10 -23.36 39.50
CA ALA A 1046 -1.23 -22.97 39.97
C ALA A 1046 -1.23 -21.75 40.91
N SER A 1047 -2.31 -20.97 40.86
CA SER A 1047 -2.58 -19.78 41.67
C SER A 1047 -2.16 -19.95 43.14
N GLY A 1048 -1.27 -19.07 43.63
CA GLY A 1048 -0.74 -19.12 45.00
C GLY A 1048 0.56 -18.33 45.19
N GLY A 1049 1.16 -18.39 46.39
CA GLY A 1049 2.44 -17.74 46.71
C GLY A 1049 2.35 -16.30 47.27
N ALA A 1050 3.48 -15.59 47.27
CA ALA A 1050 3.56 -14.18 47.66
C ALA A 1050 3.34 -13.26 46.44
N LEU A 1051 2.74 -12.09 46.65
CA LEU A 1051 2.50 -11.11 45.59
C LEU A 1051 3.82 -10.59 45.00
N PRO A 1052 3.96 -10.51 43.67
CA PRO A 1052 5.16 -9.98 43.03
C PRO A 1052 5.38 -8.50 43.30
N VAL A 1053 6.54 -8.01 42.88
CA VAL A 1053 6.77 -6.56 42.67
C VAL A 1053 6.02 -6.18 41.38
N ILE A 1054 4.98 -5.36 41.52
CA ILE A 1054 4.03 -5.01 40.43
C ILE A 1054 4.32 -3.57 40.00
N ASP A 1055 4.29 -3.30 38.70
CA ASP A 1055 4.33 -1.93 38.13
C ASP A 1055 5.57 -1.11 38.56
N TYR A 1056 6.70 -1.77 38.77
CA TYR A 1056 7.96 -1.15 39.19
C TYR A 1056 8.91 -0.97 38.01
N ASP A 1057 9.03 0.26 37.53
CA ASP A 1057 10.02 0.67 36.54
C ASP A 1057 10.80 1.90 37.06
N PRO A 1058 12.04 1.71 37.57
CA PRO A 1058 12.82 2.81 38.14
C PRO A 1058 13.18 3.88 37.11
N VAL A 1059 13.28 3.54 35.83
CA VAL A 1059 13.57 4.51 34.76
C VAL A 1059 12.42 5.48 34.59
N ARG A 1060 11.19 4.95 34.55
CA ARG A 1060 9.98 5.75 34.42
C ARG A 1060 9.74 6.62 35.65
N LEU A 1061 9.99 6.10 36.85
CA LEU A 1061 9.90 6.87 38.10
C LEU A 1061 10.90 8.03 38.11
N TYR A 1062 12.17 7.74 37.78
CA TYR A 1062 13.22 8.76 37.67
C TYR A 1062 12.88 9.84 36.64
N LEU A 1063 12.36 9.45 35.46
CA LEU A 1063 11.95 10.38 34.43
C LEU A 1063 10.80 11.30 34.89
N SER A 1064 9.85 10.78 35.69
CA SER A 1064 8.78 11.59 36.28
C SER A 1064 9.38 12.65 37.20
N GLU A 1065 10.28 12.26 38.10
CA GLU A 1065 10.94 13.20 39.03
C GLU A 1065 11.76 14.25 38.28
N LEU A 1066 12.47 13.88 37.20
CA LEU A 1066 13.19 14.84 36.36
C LEU A 1066 12.25 15.86 35.71
N ARG A 1067 11.08 15.43 35.23
CA ARG A 1067 10.10 16.32 34.59
C ARG A 1067 9.40 17.23 35.59
N ASP A 1068 9.08 16.70 36.77
CA ASP A 1068 8.48 17.48 37.84
C ASP A 1068 9.46 18.55 38.35
N ALA A 1069 10.76 18.23 38.40
CA ALA A 1069 11.80 19.15 38.87
C ALA A 1069 12.27 20.17 37.81
N PHE A 1070 12.40 19.76 36.54
CA PHE A 1070 13.08 20.53 35.49
C PHE A 1070 12.32 20.66 34.17
N GLY A 1071 11.06 20.23 34.12
CA GLY A 1071 10.25 20.23 32.91
C GLY A 1071 9.94 21.63 32.35
N ASP A 1072 10.11 22.69 33.13
CA ASP A 1072 10.04 24.08 32.68
C ASP A 1072 11.33 24.55 31.97
N LEU A 1073 12.47 23.91 32.24
CA LEU A 1073 13.78 24.23 31.69
C LEU A 1073 14.21 23.34 30.52
N ALA A 1074 13.82 22.06 30.54
CA ALA A 1074 14.26 21.06 29.58
C ALA A 1074 13.13 20.13 29.13
N LEU A 1075 13.38 19.45 28.01
CA LEU A 1075 12.57 18.34 27.51
C LEU A 1075 13.37 17.04 27.68
N PHE A 1076 12.69 15.99 28.15
CA PHE A 1076 13.30 14.68 28.43
C PHE A 1076 12.65 13.60 27.57
N PHE A 1077 13.48 12.84 26.87
CA PHE A 1077 13.09 11.87 25.87
C PHE A 1077 13.71 10.50 26.18
N TYR A 1078 12.93 9.43 26.07
CA TYR A 1078 13.43 8.07 26.33
C TYR A 1078 12.62 7.01 25.56
N ASP A 1079 13.23 5.84 25.36
CA ASP A 1079 12.55 4.66 24.85
C ASP A 1079 12.04 3.80 26.03
N PRO A 1080 10.71 3.74 26.28
CA PRO A 1080 10.14 2.96 27.38
C PRO A 1080 10.39 1.45 27.29
N TYR A 1081 10.79 0.93 26.13
CA TYR A 1081 10.97 -0.50 25.95
C TYR A 1081 12.45 -0.89 25.98
N GLY A 1082 13.11 -0.59 27.10
CA GLY A 1082 14.49 -1.03 27.36
C GLY A 1082 15.57 -0.06 26.92
N GLY A 1083 15.21 1.19 26.59
CA GLY A 1083 16.17 2.25 26.33
C GLY A 1083 17.12 2.45 27.51
N THR A 1084 18.41 2.64 27.21
CA THR A 1084 19.47 2.85 28.22
C THR A 1084 19.95 4.30 28.26
N VAL A 1085 19.29 5.19 27.53
CA VAL A 1085 19.63 6.61 27.43
C VAL A 1085 18.37 7.44 27.58
N ILE A 1086 18.42 8.46 28.44
CA ILE A 1086 17.47 9.58 28.44
C ILE A 1086 18.15 10.76 27.77
N ALA A 1087 17.57 11.22 26.66
CA ALA A 1087 18.07 12.36 25.91
C ALA A 1087 17.39 13.64 26.38
N VAL A 1088 18.19 14.68 26.62
CA VAL A 1088 17.74 15.96 27.17
C VAL A 1088 17.97 17.06 26.15
N LEU A 1089 16.96 17.90 25.96
CA LEU A 1089 17.04 19.09 25.12
C LEU A 1089 16.64 20.32 25.94
N TRP A 1090 17.51 21.32 25.98
CA TRP A 1090 17.23 22.57 26.67
C TRP A 1090 16.17 23.38 25.93
N LYS A 1091 15.22 23.97 26.68
CA LYS A 1091 14.25 24.90 26.08
C LYS A 1091 14.94 26.25 25.85
N PRO A 1092 14.99 26.79 24.62
CA PRO A 1092 15.70 28.04 24.34
C PRO A 1092 15.27 29.20 25.26
N ASN A 1093 13.95 29.37 25.43
CA ASN A 1093 13.37 30.44 26.26
C ASN A 1093 13.68 30.29 27.76
N ALA A 1094 14.15 29.10 28.21
CA ALA A 1094 14.55 28.90 29.60
C ALA A 1094 15.87 29.63 29.93
N PHE A 1095 16.70 29.89 28.91
CA PHE A 1095 18.03 30.53 29.05
C PHE A 1095 17.99 32.05 28.88
N GLU A 1096 16.84 32.63 28.51
CA GLU A 1096 16.66 34.07 28.51
C GLU A 1096 16.79 34.64 29.94
N PRO A 1097 17.63 35.68 30.16
CA PRO A 1097 17.75 36.32 31.46
C PRO A 1097 16.40 36.87 31.92
N LYS A 1098 15.94 36.46 33.11
CA LYS A 1098 14.69 36.95 33.72
C LYS A 1098 15.00 37.83 34.93
N PRO A 1099 14.23 38.90 35.19
CA PRO A 1099 14.42 39.71 36.40
C PRO A 1099 14.31 38.84 37.66
N PHE A 1100 15.16 39.12 38.65
CA PHE A 1100 15.18 38.38 39.90
C PHE A 1100 13.82 38.40 40.62
N LYS A 1101 13.28 37.22 40.90
CA LYS A 1101 12.10 36.99 41.75
C LYS A 1101 12.32 35.73 42.56
N THR A 1102 11.97 35.74 43.86
CA THR A 1102 12.15 34.59 44.76
C THR A 1102 11.42 33.34 44.27
N SER A 1103 10.25 33.49 43.62
CA SER A 1103 9.49 32.39 43.03
C SER A 1103 10.14 31.75 41.80
N LEU A 1104 11.17 32.37 41.21
CA LEU A 1104 11.86 31.90 39.99
C LEU A 1104 13.28 31.39 40.27
N MET A 1105 13.62 31.13 41.54
CA MET A 1105 14.98 30.71 41.91
C MET A 1105 15.24 29.22 41.80
N ASN A 1106 14.20 28.40 41.57
CA ASN A 1106 14.40 26.96 41.40
C ASN A 1106 15.32 26.68 40.20
N ALA A 1107 16.36 25.87 40.41
CA ALA A 1107 17.37 25.51 39.40
C ALA A 1107 18.05 26.69 38.66
N ARG A 1108 18.01 27.90 39.24
CA ARG A 1108 18.51 29.15 38.64
C ARG A 1108 19.54 29.83 39.54
N ARG A 1109 20.50 30.53 38.93
CA ARG A 1109 21.48 31.39 39.61
C ARG A 1109 21.24 32.86 39.26
N VAL A 1110 21.64 33.74 40.18
CA VAL A 1110 21.59 35.20 39.97
C VAL A 1110 22.85 35.64 39.23
N LYS A 1111 22.69 36.48 38.20
CA LYS A 1111 23.77 37.19 37.50
C LYS A 1111 23.48 38.70 37.63
N VAL A 1112 24.42 39.42 38.22
CA VAL A 1112 24.33 40.87 38.43
C VAL A 1112 25.23 41.53 37.39
N ASN A 1113 24.63 42.29 36.48
CA ASN A 1113 25.35 43.16 35.56
C ASN A 1113 24.98 44.60 35.92
N ASP A 1114 25.97 45.40 36.32
CA ASP A 1114 25.79 46.73 36.90
C ASP A 1114 24.80 46.69 38.10
N ASP A 1115 23.67 47.42 38.01
CA ASP A 1115 22.61 47.48 39.03
C ASP A 1115 21.40 46.56 38.73
N VAL A 1116 21.46 45.72 37.69
CA VAL A 1116 20.33 44.86 37.27
C VAL A 1116 20.60 43.40 37.63
N ALA A 1117 19.86 42.89 38.61
CA ALA A 1117 19.88 41.48 38.98
C ALA A 1117 18.96 40.65 38.07
N THR A 1118 19.55 39.76 37.29
CA THR A 1118 18.84 38.79 36.45
C THR A 1118 19.10 37.36 36.91
N THR A 1119 18.28 36.43 36.44
CA THR A 1119 18.37 34.99 36.76
C THR A 1119 18.44 34.17 35.49
N VAL A 1120 19.30 33.16 35.52
CA VAL A 1120 19.57 32.23 34.42
C VAL A 1120 19.69 30.81 34.98
N PRO A 1121 19.37 29.76 34.20
CA PRO A 1121 19.52 28.36 34.65
C PRO A 1121 20.95 28.06 35.13
N ASN A 1122 21.08 27.36 36.25
CA ASN A 1122 22.38 26.90 36.76
C ASN A 1122 22.68 25.48 36.24
N VAL A 1123 23.16 25.40 35.00
CA VAL A 1123 23.35 24.12 34.29
C VAL A 1123 24.22 23.13 35.07
N GLU A 1124 25.31 23.59 35.70
CA GLU A 1124 26.19 22.72 36.48
C GLU A 1124 25.46 22.06 37.67
N ALA A 1125 24.66 22.84 38.40
CA ALA A 1125 23.86 22.32 39.50
C ALA A 1125 22.78 21.36 39.00
N ILE A 1126 22.08 21.70 37.91
CA ILE A 1126 21.06 20.83 37.31
C ILE A 1126 21.65 19.48 36.89
N LEU A 1127 22.82 19.48 36.25
CA LEU A 1127 23.52 18.25 35.86
C LEU A 1127 23.93 17.42 37.08
N GLN A 1128 24.31 18.06 38.18
CA GLN A 1128 24.60 17.35 39.42
C GLN A 1128 23.32 16.77 40.05
N ASP A 1129 22.22 17.52 40.03
CA ASP A 1129 20.91 17.05 40.50
C ASP A 1129 20.42 15.85 39.68
N PHE A 1130 20.66 15.82 38.35
CA PHE A 1130 20.37 14.63 37.54
C PHE A 1130 21.06 13.38 38.11
N ARG A 1131 22.32 13.49 38.57
CA ARG A 1131 23.04 12.36 39.18
C ARG A 1131 22.52 12.02 40.58
N ILE A 1132 22.19 13.04 41.39
CA ILE A 1132 21.72 12.85 42.77
C ILE A 1132 20.35 12.17 42.78
N ILE A 1133 19.39 12.69 42.00
CA ILE A 1133 18.05 12.10 41.88
C ILE A 1133 18.14 10.68 41.32
N GLY A 1134 19.06 10.46 40.38
CA GLY A 1134 19.27 9.17 39.72
C GLY A 1134 20.29 8.25 40.40
N GLU A 1135 20.62 8.45 41.68
CA GLU A 1135 21.64 7.66 42.37
C GLU A 1135 21.36 6.14 42.25
N GLY A 1136 22.38 5.36 41.90
CA GLY A 1136 22.26 3.93 41.64
C GLY A 1136 21.64 3.55 40.27
N LEU A 1137 20.99 4.48 39.57
CA LEU A 1137 20.41 4.28 38.24
C LEU A 1137 21.25 4.95 37.13
N VAL A 1138 21.79 6.15 37.36
CA VAL A 1138 22.57 6.91 36.38
C VAL A 1138 24.01 6.42 36.37
N LYS A 1139 24.45 5.89 35.22
CA LYS A 1139 25.82 5.41 35.01
C LYS A 1139 26.77 6.55 34.66
N ARG A 1140 26.37 7.45 33.76
CA ARG A 1140 27.14 8.66 33.39
C ARG A 1140 26.28 9.69 32.68
N LEU A 1141 26.77 10.93 32.66
CA LEU A 1141 26.23 12.02 31.84
C LEU A 1141 27.21 12.32 30.70
N GLU A 1142 26.68 12.49 29.50
CA GLU A 1142 27.44 12.88 28.31
C GLU A 1142 26.91 14.21 27.78
N LEU A 1143 27.78 15.23 27.76
CA LEU A 1143 27.46 16.56 27.24
C LEU A 1143 27.81 16.60 25.76
N ARG A 1144 26.86 16.98 24.91
CA ARG A 1144 27.02 17.02 23.45
C ARG A 1144 27.16 18.44 22.91
N THR A 1145 26.60 19.43 23.60
CA THR A 1145 26.72 20.84 23.26
C THR A 1145 27.38 21.62 24.39
N GLU A 1146 28.51 22.27 24.09
CA GLU A 1146 29.15 23.26 24.98
C GLU A 1146 28.69 24.70 24.65
N LYS A 1147 27.76 24.88 23.71
CA LYS A 1147 27.30 26.18 23.20
C LYS A 1147 26.59 27.06 24.23
N TRP A 1148 26.44 26.59 25.47
CA TRP A 1148 25.78 27.30 26.56
C TRP A 1148 26.76 28.23 27.26
N VAL A 1149 27.24 29.26 26.54
CA VAL A 1149 27.93 30.39 27.15
C VAL A 1149 26.86 31.35 27.69
N VAL A 1150 26.79 31.46 29.01
CA VAL A 1150 25.86 32.33 29.76
C VAL A 1150 26.35 33.77 29.87
#